data_AF-A0A7X7YJ15-F1
#
_entry.id   AF-A0A7X7YJ15-F1
#
_cell.length_a   1.000
_cell.length_b   1.000
_cell.length_c   1.000
_cell.angle_alpha   90.00
_cell.angle_beta   90.00
_cell.angle_gamma   90.00
#
_symmetry.space_group_name_H-M   'P 1'
#
loop_
_entity.id
_entity.type
_entity.pdbx_description
1 polymer ?
#
loop_
_entity_poly.entity_id
_entity_poly.type
_entity_poly.pdbx_seq_one_letter_code
_entity_poly.pdbx_strand_id
1 'polypeptide(L)'
;MQTDGNQPVEMEYIPTGIQGLDDLLNQEGIACPENDGFLGLILGSAGTGKSILALEMCCRFAEENSKKPDNAGNSQKRCAIYLSREPFQVVSKKIINGFNYFHSETDKKPDLVEEIGLLKPGGVFIAHLGYGYEDQEGLLRNIFDRARQITAGKSGPDVLVCIDSANIIREAAMAKVFYSQKEETPQVDLLSRDRLLDAYNADFFLRLHDNIARRRVHTFLVLEEKGGGNALISTRADVYAADIVIQLGIRNYPIQYRERVLEIIKAKNQYYYRGQHHFSIVGQTGKMGGTGGRLGEKERGIVIYPSVATQLSKLARDKEKYSLEDKIGFTLGISDLDTKIQQEIQSVKDQGYIRYGTNSVLVSDLDIKATEIGLHFAMGAPCGALYLSLMHKEEDLIETAERFYGDIAERLEAELPNGQPKIKLCYLPPEHISEHKLLRDIDELIKANRSEMRKTSDGKRILSQYAVVLDNVFELQCKYPMLGDVRHFLAALFELFRIRRVTALVVDTVEAGESRNPLEQSFVAGLADNVFLLRHVEFRSRPHRVFSVLKLVGGGTPDTLWDLDEEIEKDGKGITKLVARDTFALCKNVLSGKPEPINIRITLYQDEKGSPFDQYLTTRKDLLRQHFGQNVKIELYGAEAHAKVQSLLTLPGAPQFVDCQIVALDEFWLHRLIKEKRLEDLSTYFPKDDPEWDWTQYVSAAHDIALYQNKPENTKEWKAWFSQRFAVPARNNCGILCFQPTLVKQVFAGSSCESIVKRLVKDSQARSISWDDLLKLKKEYQRILECKPVGEDYPEVFFTFCMDQIESCVCFLIETILGTVKPRRDIRYILDILKRPDSVKQQRRFVIGRKIARGIRRIFELLGKDDIALLSQGRFRTFEEEPRALFCRQWMSTLGCLKEIGKKEYRNYFRTLEPFELPIGKSESALPVSGTWYLGILKGSIAVKTGVELIKQFTSITDEIYKLDHCIGMPVRKRFYDSGLGAVFRLPYAEVYSEIAKVQKSFLSDPANSDESNRYIQVVHTGEKMFYRTLIDNYPLGSAVLWRMLVRTAKEFLASGGNMGGGLEKYINLVATAANEMIALREGDKRV
;
A
#
# COMPACT_ATOMS: atom_id res chain seq x y z
N MET A 1 64.71 -20.36 30.57
CA MET A 1 65.09 -19.58 29.37
C MET A 1 64.08 -18.46 29.23
N GLN A 2 64.49 -17.22 29.53
CA GLN A 2 63.72 -16.02 29.19
C GLN A 2 63.80 -15.89 27.67
N THR A 3 62.66 -15.99 26.99
CA THR A 3 62.57 -15.81 25.54
C THR A 3 62.72 -14.33 25.23
N ASP A 4 63.89 -13.96 24.72
CA ASP A 4 64.11 -12.71 24.01
C ASP A 4 62.98 -12.51 22.97
N GLY A 5 62.55 -11.25 22.83
CA GLY A 5 61.26 -10.84 22.27
C GLY A 5 60.70 -11.69 21.13
N ASN A 6 59.49 -12.23 21.35
CA ASN A 6 58.61 -12.78 20.31
C ASN A 6 58.26 -11.68 19.31
N GLN A 7 59.18 -11.39 18.37
CA GLN A 7 58.78 -10.75 17.14
C GLN A 7 57.80 -11.71 16.45
N PRO A 8 56.63 -11.21 15.98
CA PRO A 8 55.71 -12.05 15.24
C PRO A 8 56.47 -12.66 14.06
N VAL A 9 56.46 -14.00 13.95
CA VAL A 9 57.04 -14.70 12.80
C VAL A 9 56.34 -14.17 11.55
N GLU A 10 57.11 -13.57 10.65
CA GLU A 10 56.57 -13.08 9.38
C GLU A 10 56.09 -14.28 8.56
N MET A 11 54.83 -14.22 8.14
CA MET A 11 54.18 -15.26 7.37
C MET A 11 54.21 -14.85 5.89
N GLU A 12 54.70 -15.74 5.05
CA GLU A 12 54.57 -15.68 3.60
C GLU A 12 53.32 -16.46 3.18
N TYR A 13 52.61 -15.96 2.17
CA TYR A 13 51.47 -16.67 1.60
C TYR A 13 51.77 -17.15 0.18
N ILE A 14 51.62 -18.45 -0.02
CA ILE A 14 51.96 -19.11 -1.27
C ILE A 14 50.67 -19.40 -2.05
N PRO A 15 50.38 -18.66 -3.12
CA PRO A 15 49.23 -18.95 -3.97
C PRO A 15 49.30 -20.37 -4.52
N THR A 16 48.17 -21.07 -4.47
CA THR A 16 48.01 -22.37 -5.12
C THR A 16 47.84 -22.21 -6.62
N GLY A 17 47.44 -21.02 -7.06
CA GLY A 17 47.13 -20.67 -8.44
C GLY A 17 45.79 -21.22 -8.92
N ILE A 18 45.01 -21.80 -7.99
CA ILE A 18 43.63 -22.23 -8.20
C ILE A 18 42.76 -21.23 -7.46
N GLN A 19 42.17 -20.27 -8.18
CA GLN A 19 41.48 -19.12 -7.59
C GLN A 19 40.46 -19.52 -6.51
N GLY A 20 39.66 -20.56 -6.76
CA GLY A 20 38.67 -21.01 -5.79
C GLY A 20 39.28 -21.64 -4.53
N LEU A 21 40.49 -22.23 -4.59
CA LEU A 21 41.20 -22.73 -3.41
C LEU A 21 41.85 -21.58 -2.64
N ASP A 22 42.47 -20.63 -3.34
CA ASP A 22 43.06 -19.44 -2.73
C ASP A 22 41.99 -18.60 -2.03
N ASP A 23 40.80 -18.48 -2.62
CA ASP A 23 39.62 -17.86 -2.00
C ASP A 23 39.22 -18.54 -0.68
N LEU A 24 39.25 -19.87 -0.65
CA LEU A 24 38.96 -20.65 0.57
C LEU A 24 40.04 -20.44 1.65
N LEU A 25 41.26 -20.11 1.24
CA LEU A 25 42.40 -19.79 2.11
C LEU A 25 42.56 -18.27 2.30
N ASN A 26 41.43 -17.54 2.36
CA ASN A 26 41.38 -16.11 2.65
C ASN A 26 42.06 -15.19 1.60
N GLN A 27 42.07 -15.61 0.33
CA GLN A 27 42.57 -14.87 -0.85
C GLN A 27 44.10 -14.70 -0.94
N GLU A 28 44.86 -15.35 -0.05
CA GLU A 28 46.31 -15.17 0.00
C GLU A 28 47.06 -16.47 -0.35
N GLY A 29 46.41 -17.64 -0.29
CA GLY A 29 47.02 -18.94 -0.57
C GLY A 29 47.41 -19.66 0.72
N ILE A 30 48.52 -20.40 0.73
CA ILE A 30 48.96 -21.21 1.87
C ILE A 30 49.98 -20.40 2.68
N ALA A 31 49.64 -20.07 3.93
CA ALA A 31 50.55 -19.41 4.85
C ALA A 31 51.64 -20.37 5.33
N CYS A 32 52.89 -19.93 5.22
CA CYS A 32 54.03 -20.56 5.84
C CYS A 32 54.98 -19.49 6.40
N PRO A 33 55.85 -19.82 7.37
CA PRO A 33 56.93 -18.92 7.74
C PRO A 33 57.81 -18.60 6.52
N GLU A 34 58.20 -17.34 6.32
CA GLU A 34 58.97 -16.86 5.13
C GLU A 34 60.24 -17.66 4.81
N ASN A 35 60.79 -18.33 5.82
CA ASN A 35 62.05 -19.06 5.72
C ASN A 35 61.91 -20.58 5.82
N ASP A 36 60.69 -21.10 5.82
CA ASP A 36 60.39 -22.53 5.98
C ASP A 36 59.58 -23.08 4.80
N GLY A 37 59.80 -24.36 4.49
CA GLY A 37 58.87 -25.15 3.69
C GLY A 37 57.61 -25.51 4.48
N PHE A 38 56.56 -25.98 3.80
CA PHE A 38 55.37 -26.53 4.44
C PHE A 38 55.09 -27.95 3.97
N LEU A 39 54.47 -28.75 4.84
CA LEU A 39 53.95 -30.07 4.49
C LEU A 39 52.43 -30.01 4.31
N GLY A 40 51.97 -30.23 3.08
CA GLY A 40 50.57 -30.34 2.73
C GLY A 40 50.14 -31.78 2.48
N LEU A 41 48.87 -32.09 2.74
CA LEU A 41 48.25 -33.37 2.36
C LEU A 41 47.07 -33.15 1.44
N ILE A 42 46.94 -34.00 0.42
CA ILE A 42 45.74 -34.15 -0.40
C ILE A 42 45.20 -35.57 -0.19
N LEU A 43 44.05 -35.67 0.48
CA LEU A 43 43.39 -36.92 0.84
C LEU A 43 42.18 -37.20 -0.06
N GLY A 44 41.75 -38.45 -0.12
CA GLY A 44 40.50 -38.85 -0.78
C GLY A 44 40.51 -40.26 -1.36
N SER A 45 39.33 -40.82 -1.65
CA SER A 45 39.19 -42.12 -2.29
C SER A 45 39.65 -42.13 -3.76
N ALA A 46 39.73 -43.31 -4.38
CA ALA A 46 39.97 -43.42 -5.82
C ALA A 46 38.98 -42.59 -6.65
N GLY A 47 39.48 -41.93 -7.71
CA GLY A 47 38.65 -41.18 -8.66
C GLY A 47 38.13 -39.81 -8.20
N THR A 48 38.50 -39.34 -7.00
CA THR A 48 38.04 -38.03 -6.49
C THR A 48 38.68 -36.85 -7.21
N GLY A 49 39.86 -37.02 -7.83
CA GLY A 49 40.57 -35.95 -8.54
C GLY A 49 41.89 -35.51 -7.89
N LYS A 50 42.39 -36.24 -6.89
CA LYS A 50 43.61 -35.88 -6.14
C LYS A 50 44.83 -35.57 -7.00
N SER A 51 45.16 -36.47 -7.93
CA SER A 51 46.32 -36.33 -8.81
C SER A 51 46.16 -35.12 -9.75
N ILE A 52 44.93 -34.79 -10.15
CA ILE A 52 44.64 -33.61 -10.98
C ILE A 52 44.88 -32.33 -10.16
N LEU A 53 44.44 -32.29 -8.90
CA LEU A 53 44.68 -31.15 -8.00
C LEU A 53 46.19 -30.91 -7.82
N ALA A 54 46.92 -31.95 -7.44
CA ALA A 54 48.36 -31.86 -7.20
C ALA A 54 49.13 -31.43 -8.47
N LEU A 55 48.74 -31.97 -9.63
CA LEU A 55 49.34 -31.64 -10.92
C LEU A 55 49.06 -30.19 -11.32
N GLU A 56 47.84 -29.73 -11.11
CA GLU A 56 47.44 -28.35 -11.40
C GLU A 56 48.21 -27.35 -10.53
N MET A 57 48.31 -27.61 -9.23
CA MET A 57 49.10 -26.78 -8.31
C MET A 57 50.56 -26.69 -8.78
N CYS A 58 51.18 -27.79 -9.20
CA CYS A 58 52.53 -27.76 -9.79
C CYS A 58 52.61 -26.87 -11.04
N CYS A 59 51.67 -27.04 -11.98
CA CYS A 59 51.65 -26.25 -13.22
C CYS A 59 51.47 -24.76 -12.94
N ARG A 60 50.53 -24.39 -12.06
CA ARG A 60 50.23 -23.00 -11.72
C ARG A 60 51.36 -22.34 -10.92
N PHE A 61 51.94 -23.06 -9.97
CA PHE A 61 53.09 -22.59 -9.18
C PHE A 61 54.30 -22.29 -10.08
N ALA A 62 54.54 -23.09 -11.12
CA ALA A 62 55.58 -22.81 -12.11
C ALA A 62 55.22 -21.63 -13.04
N GLU A 63 53.94 -21.50 -13.43
CA GLU A 63 53.45 -20.47 -14.37
C GLU A 63 53.48 -19.05 -13.78
N GLU A 64 53.13 -18.87 -12.50
CA GLU A 64 52.90 -17.56 -11.89
C GLU A 64 54.10 -16.59 -12.00
N ASN A 65 55.31 -17.13 -12.14
CA ASN A 65 56.54 -16.36 -12.40
C ASN A 65 56.55 -15.56 -13.70
N SER A 66 55.68 -15.87 -14.66
CA SER A 66 55.67 -15.25 -15.99
C SER A 66 54.93 -13.92 -16.05
N LYS A 67 54.09 -13.60 -15.05
CA LYS A 67 53.10 -12.50 -15.15
C LYS A 67 53.47 -11.21 -14.43
N LYS A 68 54.41 -11.21 -13.47
CA LYS A 68 54.88 -9.99 -12.78
C LYS A 68 56.36 -9.72 -13.09
N PRO A 69 56.69 -8.84 -14.04
CA PRO A 69 58.04 -8.29 -14.12
C PRO A 69 58.24 -7.38 -12.91
N ASP A 70 59.02 -7.82 -11.92
CA ASP A 70 59.47 -6.91 -10.87
C ASP A 70 60.24 -5.77 -11.51
N ASN A 71 59.91 -4.53 -11.12
CA ASN A 71 60.63 -3.32 -11.54
C ASN A 71 62.13 -3.37 -11.21
N ALA A 72 62.57 -4.33 -10.41
CA ALA A 72 63.96 -4.57 -10.01
C ALA A 72 64.67 -5.69 -10.80
N GLY A 73 64.04 -6.35 -11.78
CA GLY A 73 64.65 -7.41 -12.59
C GLY A 73 64.91 -8.75 -11.87
N ASN A 74 64.69 -8.81 -10.55
CA ASN A 74 64.82 -10.02 -9.73
C ASN A 74 63.50 -10.81 -9.67
N SER A 75 62.98 -11.24 -10.82
CA SER A 75 61.86 -12.21 -10.83
C SER A 75 62.31 -13.50 -10.14
N GLN A 76 61.82 -13.72 -8.92
CA GLN A 76 62.06 -14.94 -8.16
C GLN A 76 61.44 -16.10 -8.93
N LYS A 77 62.28 -17.03 -9.40
CA LYS A 77 61.84 -18.09 -10.32
C LYS A 77 61.50 -19.36 -9.55
N ARG A 78 60.20 -19.61 -9.36
CA ARG A 78 59.64 -20.85 -8.78
C ARG A 78 59.75 -22.04 -9.75
N CYS A 79 59.93 -23.26 -9.24
CA CYS A 79 59.85 -24.49 -10.02
C CYS A 79 59.00 -25.54 -9.30
N ALA A 80 58.44 -26.47 -10.07
CA ALA A 80 57.62 -27.55 -9.51
C ALA A 80 58.18 -28.92 -9.91
N ILE A 81 58.02 -29.88 -9.00
CA ILE A 81 58.40 -31.28 -9.16
C ILE A 81 57.16 -32.13 -8.89
N TYR A 82 56.71 -32.87 -9.90
CA TYR A 82 55.58 -33.78 -9.80
C TYR A 82 56.06 -35.22 -9.91
N LEU A 83 55.92 -35.98 -8.83
CA LEU A 83 56.27 -37.39 -8.75
C LEU A 83 55.01 -38.23 -8.91
N SER A 84 54.98 -39.15 -9.86
CA SER A 84 53.82 -40.03 -10.06
C SER A 84 54.22 -41.42 -10.52
N ARG A 85 53.35 -42.40 -10.25
CA ARG A 85 53.44 -43.74 -10.84
C ARG A 85 53.08 -43.76 -12.32
N GLU A 86 52.43 -42.73 -12.83
CA GLU A 86 52.14 -42.66 -14.24
C GLU A 86 53.43 -42.34 -15.03
N PRO A 87 53.64 -42.92 -16.22
CA PRO A 87 54.76 -42.54 -17.07
C PRO A 87 54.70 -41.07 -17.48
N PHE A 88 55.86 -40.45 -17.70
CA PHE A 88 56.00 -39.04 -18.11
C PHE A 88 55.06 -38.68 -19.27
N GLN A 89 54.97 -39.54 -20.29
CA GLN A 89 54.18 -39.30 -21.50
C GLN A 89 52.67 -39.19 -21.18
N VAL A 90 52.18 -39.96 -20.20
CA VAL A 90 50.77 -39.93 -19.78
C VAL A 90 50.47 -38.63 -19.04
N VAL A 91 51.33 -38.26 -18.08
CA VAL A 91 51.18 -37.02 -17.31
C VAL A 91 51.29 -35.80 -18.23
N SER A 92 52.30 -35.77 -19.11
CA SER A 92 52.48 -34.71 -20.11
C SER A 92 51.28 -34.58 -21.03
N LYS A 93 50.70 -35.70 -21.50
CA LYS A 93 49.46 -35.70 -22.28
C LYS A 93 48.28 -35.10 -21.50
N LYS A 94 48.15 -35.36 -20.20
CA LYS A 94 47.10 -34.75 -19.35
C LYS A 94 47.30 -33.23 -19.25
N ILE A 95 48.53 -32.76 -19.04
CA ILE A 95 48.85 -31.34 -18.95
C ILE A 95 48.55 -30.61 -20.27
N ILE A 96 49.06 -31.14 -21.38
CA ILE A 96 49.03 -30.44 -22.68
C ILE A 96 47.67 -30.60 -23.37
N ASN A 97 47.15 -31.83 -23.44
CA ASN A 97 45.96 -32.15 -24.25
C ASN A 97 44.71 -32.33 -23.40
N GLY A 98 44.86 -32.73 -22.13
CA GLY A 98 43.73 -32.95 -21.24
C GLY A 98 43.16 -31.63 -20.70
N PHE A 99 44.01 -30.83 -20.07
CA PHE A 99 43.63 -29.59 -19.39
C PHE A 99 44.18 -28.34 -20.05
N ASN A 100 45.28 -28.46 -20.80
CA ASN A 100 46.00 -27.34 -21.40
C ASN A 100 46.24 -26.21 -20.39
N TYR A 101 46.94 -26.55 -19.31
CA TYR A 101 47.22 -25.64 -18.19
C TYR A 101 48.03 -24.40 -18.61
N PHE A 102 48.72 -24.45 -19.75
CA PHE A 102 49.52 -23.35 -20.27
C PHE A 102 48.79 -22.66 -21.42
N HIS A 103 48.18 -21.50 -21.17
CA HIS A 103 47.53 -20.69 -22.21
C HIS A 103 48.56 -20.12 -23.19
N SER A 104 48.42 -20.44 -24.48
CA SER A 104 49.43 -20.18 -25.52
C SER A 104 49.29 -18.83 -26.24
N GLU A 105 49.13 -17.72 -25.52
CA GLU A 105 49.32 -16.39 -26.13
C GLU A 105 50.73 -15.85 -25.92
N THR A 106 51.44 -16.32 -24.89
CA THR A 106 52.87 -16.06 -24.71
C THR A 106 53.67 -17.26 -25.21
N ASP A 107 54.57 -17.07 -26.19
CA ASP A 107 55.36 -18.10 -26.90
C ASP A 107 56.22 -19.06 -26.04
N LYS A 108 56.19 -18.97 -24.72
CA LYS A 108 57.01 -19.79 -23.82
C LYS A 108 56.14 -20.71 -22.97
N LYS A 109 55.85 -21.90 -23.52
CA LYS A 109 55.39 -23.04 -22.70
C LYS A 109 56.50 -23.37 -21.69
N PRO A 110 56.17 -23.64 -20.42
CA PRO A 110 57.18 -24.06 -19.46
C PRO A 110 57.80 -25.40 -19.89
N ASP A 111 59.10 -25.53 -19.64
CA ASP A 111 59.86 -26.74 -19.95
C ASP A 111 59.33 -27.90 -19.10
N LEU A 112 58.58 -28.82 -19.73
CA LEU A 112 58.24 -30.11 -19.14
C LEU A 112 59.45 -31.03 -19.34
N VAL A 113 60.12 -31.40 -18.26
CA VAL A 113 61.37 -32.19 -18.32
C VAL A 113 61.24 -33.50 -17.55
N GLU A 114 61.77 -34.57 -18.13
CA GLU A 114 61.83 -35.92 -17.54
C GLU A 114 63.14 -36.18 -16.78
N GLU A 115 64.19 -35.37 -17.03
CA GLU A 115 65.48 -35.46 -16.32
C GLU A 115 65.69 -34.27 -15.37
N ILE A 116 65.97 -34.58 -14.09
CA ILE A 116 66.03 -33.56 -13.03
C ILE A 116 67.20 -32.59 -13.21
N GLY A 117 68.27 -33.04 -13.88
CA GLY A 117 69.43 -32.21 -14.22
C GLY A 117 69.07 -31.07 -15.17
N LEU A 118 67.98 -31.21 -15.93
CA LEU A 118 67.47 -30.22 -16.88
C LEU A 118 66.44 -29.27 -16.27
N LEU A 119 66.10 -29.43 -14.99
CA LEU A 119 65.13 -28.56 -14.32
C LEU A 119 65.65 -27.12 -14.30
N LYS A 120 65.05 -26.28 -15.15
CA LYS A 120 65.25 -24.84 -15.17
C LYS A 120 64.20 -24.16 -14.29
N PRO A 121 64.52 -22.98 -13.73
CA PRO A 121 63.52 -22.21 -13.01
C PRO A 121 62.34 -21.83 -13.92
N GLY A 122 61.11 -21.95 -13.44
CA GLY A 122 59.87 -21.82 -14.23
C GLY A 122 59.41 -23.10 -14.93
N GLY A 123 60.14 -24.22 -14.80
CA GLY A 123 59.77 -25.52 -15.36
C GLY A 123 58.97 -26.40 -14.39
N VAL A 124 58.31 -27.42 -14.96
CA VAL A 124 57.68 -28.52 -14.20
C VAL A 124 58.46 -29.79 -14.52
N PHE A 125 59.15 -30.33 -13.51
CA PHE A 125 59.82 -31.62 -13.61
C PHE A 125 58.84 -32.74 -13.27
N ILE A 126 58.70 -33.71 -14.16
CA ILE A 126 57.80 -34.85 -13.97
C ILE A 126 58.66 -36.11 -13.90
N ALA A 127 58.60 -36.80 -12.77
CA ALA A 127 59.36 -38.02 -12.54
C ALA A 127 58.47 -39.23 -12.27
N HIS A 128 58.85 -40.35 -12.88
CA HIS A 128 58.21 -41.64 -12.67
C HIS A 128 58.72 -42.29 -11.38
N LEU A 129 57.80 -42.61 -10.46
CA LEU A 129 58.10 -43.25 -9.20
C LEU A 129 58.15 -44.77 -9.37
N GLY A 130 59.35 -45.35 -9.29
CA GLY A 130 59.58 -46.80 -9.43
C GLY A 130 58.88 -47.66 -8.37
N TYR A 131 58.80 -48.97 -8.63
CA TYR A 131 58.24 -49.95 -7.69
C TYR A 131 59.24 -50.42 -6.64
N GLY A 132 60.54 -50.37 -6.96
CA GLY A 132 61.63 -50.79 -6.11
C GLY A 132 61.88 -49.80 -4.96
N TYR A 133 62.20 -50.35 -3.79
CA TYR A 133 62.59 -49.55 -2.63
C TYR A 133 63.80 -48.65 -2.93
N GLU A 134 64.85 -49.23 -3.52
CA GLU A 134 66.11 -48.54 -3.83
C GLU A 134 65.90 -47.43 -4.87
N ASP A 135 65.05 -47.70 -5.87
CA ASP A 135 64.68 -46.72 -6.90
C ASP A 135 63.93 -45.52 -6.28
N GLN A 136 62.96 -45.80 -5.40
CA GLN A 136 62.20 -44.77 -4.69
C GLN A 136 63.11 -43.92 -3.79
N GLU A 137 63.98 -44.57 -3.02
CA GLU A 137 64.94 -43.89 -2.12
C GLU A 137 65.91 -43.01 -2.92
N GLY A 138 66.54 -43.57 -3.96
CA GLY A 138 67.49 -42.85 -4.80
C GLY A 138 66.86 -41.65 -5.50
N LEU A 139 65.65 -41.83 -6.06
CA LEU A 139 64.92 -40.75 -6.72
C LEU A 139 64.54 -39.63 -5.76
N LEU A 140 63.94 -39.96 -4.61
CA LEU A 140 63.54 -38.97 -3.60
C LEU A 140 64.76 -38.20 -3.07
N ARG A 141 65.87 -38.90 -2.78
CA ARG A 141 67.12 -38.24 -2.35
C ARG A 141 67.62 -37.25 -3.39
N ASN A 142 67.70 -37.67 -4.65
CA ASN A 142 68.11 -36.80 -5.75
C ASN A 142 67.20 -35.57 -5.89
N ILE A 143 65.89 -35.75 -5.70
CA ILE A 143 64.90 -34.67 -5.77
C ILE A 143 65.08 -33.66 -4.65
N PHE A 144 65.13 -34.10 -3.40
CA PHE A 144 65.25 -33.18 -2.26
C PHE A 144 66.64 -32.53 -2.19
N ASP A 145 67.69 -33.19 -2.66
CA ASP A 145 69.02 -32.59 -2.77
C ASP A 145 69.06 -31.54 -3.89
N ARG A 146 68.39 -31.80 -5.02
CA ARG A 146 68.26 -30.82 -6.10
C ARG A 146 67.38 -29.64 -5.72
N ALA A 147 66.24 -29.89 -5.07
CA ALA A 147 65.38 -28.85 -4.52
C ALA A 147 66.18 -27.97 -3.55
N ARG A 148 66.95 -28.61 -2.65
CA ARG A 148 67.86 -27.90 -1.74
C ARG A 148 68.88 -27.05 -2.50
N GLN A 149 69.52 -27.57 -3.55
CA GLN A 149 70.45 -26.79 -4.38
C GLN A 149 69.78 -25.58 -5.05
N ILE A 150 68.52 -25.71 -5.48
CA ILE A 150 67.77 -24.61 -6.10
C ILE A 150 67.44 -23.52 -5.06
N THR A 151 67.13 -23.93 -3.82
CA THR A 151 66.86 -23.01 -2.70
C THR A 151 68.13 -22.43 -2.06
N ALA A 152 69.28 -23.11 -2.20
CA ALA A 152 70.55 -22.72 -1.60
C ALA A 152 71.12 -21.50 -2.32
N GLY A 153 70.83 -20.31 -1.80
CA GLY A 153 71.32 -19.02 -2.33
C GLY A 153 70.24 -17.97 -2.57
N LYS A 154 68.97 -18.26 -2.24
CA LYS A 154 67.86 -17.32 -2.41
C LYS A 154 67.11 -17.07 -1.10
N SER A 155 66.46 -15.91 -1.01
CA SER A 155 65.75 -15.43 0.18
C SER A 155 64.34 -16.00 0.35
N GLY A 156 63.94 -17.03 -0.41
CA GLY A 156 62.61 -17.65 -0.25
C GLY A 156 62.52 -19.06 -0.82
N PRO A 157 61.44 -19.79 -0.48
CA PRO A 157 61.22 -21.16 -0.91
C PRO A 157 60.66 -21.20 -2.35
N ASP A 158 61.51 -21.66 -3.28
CA ASP A 158 61.23 -21.60 -4.73
C ASP A 158 60.74 -22.92 -5.32
N VAL A 159 60.54 -23.96 -4.50
CA VAL A 159 60.30 -25.33 -5.01
C VAL A 159 59.05 -25.95 -4.39
N LEU A 160 58.12 -26.35 -5.26
CA LEU A 160 56.94 -27.15 -4.89
C LEU A 160 57.12 -28.60 -5.35
N VAL A 161 57.04 -29.55 -4.42
CA VAL A 161 57.12 -30.99 -4.67
C VAL A 161 55.76 -31.63 -4.40
N CYS A 162 55.13 -32.19 -5.41
CA CYS A 162 53.91 -32.99 -5.24
C CYS A 162 54.24 -34.47 -5.44
N ILE A 163 53.97 -35.28 -4.42
CA ILE A 163 54.18 -36.73 -4.44
C ILE A 163 52.83 -37.42 -4.59
N ASP A 164 52.51 -37.82 -5.81
CA ASP A 164 51.28 -38.51 -6.14
C ASP A 164 51.29 -39.96 -5.63
N SER A 165 50.21 -40.35 -4.96
CA SER A 165 50.03 -41.68 -4.36
C SER A 165 51.15 -42.07 -3.38
N ALA A 166 51.50 -41.16 -2.47
CA ALA A 166 52.57 -41.34 -1.48
C ALA A 166 52.38 -42.55 -0.55
N ASN A 167 51.15 -43.09 -0.44
CA ASN A 167 50.82 -44.32 0.29
C ASN A 167 51.54 -45.57 -0.23
N ILE A 168 52.11 -45.49 -1.42
CA ILE A 168 52.90 -46.54 -2.05
C ILE A 168 54.36 -46.51 -1.64
N ILE A 169 54.87 -45.32 -1.30
CA ILE A 169 56.27 -45.18 -0.95
C ILE A 169 56.46 -45.95 0.34
N ARG A 170 57.36 -46.95 0.31
CA ARG A 170 57.67 -47.70 1.52
C ARG A 170 58.17 -46.70 2.57
N GLU A 171 57.60 -46.71 3.77
CA GLU A 171 57.97 -45.80 4.86
C GLU A 171 59.49 -45.77 5.08
N ALA A 172 60.13 -46.94 4.98
CA ALA A 172 61.58 -47.08 5.07
C ALA A 172 62.38 -46.32 3.98
N ALA A 173 61.80 -46.05 2.81
CA ALA A 173 62.46 -45.35 1.70
C ALA A 173 62.43 -43.84 1.96
N MET A 174 61.28 -43.31 2.41
CA MET A 174 61.21 -41.92 2.87
C MET A 174 62.09 -41.70 4.08
N ALA A 175 62.05 -42.61 5.07
CA ALA A 175 62.87 -42.54 6.26
C ALA A 175 64.35 -42.33 5.93
N LYS A 176 64.96 -43.18 5.09
CA LYS A 176 66.39 -43.04 4.75
C LYS A 176 66.74 -41.77 3.96
N VAL A 177 65.81 -41.18 3.22
CA VAL A 177 66.04 -39.93 2.47
C VAL A 177 66.12 -38.73 3.42
N PHE A 178 65.27 -38.72 4.44
CA PHE A 178 65.18 -37.59 5.37
C PHE A 178 66.07 -37.76 6.61
N TYR A 179 66.51 -38.98 6.92
CA TYR A 179 67.41 -39.27 8.04
C TYR A 179 68.87 -39.36 7.61
N SER A 180 69.74 -38.63 8.33
CA SER A 180 71.19 -38.79 8.18
C SER A 180 71.62 -40.14 8.77
N GLN A 181 72.57 -40.83 8.13
CA GLN A 181 73.04 -42.18 8.47
C GLN A 181 73.60 -42.37 9.91
N LYS A 182 73.58 -41.35 10.79
CA LYS A 182 74.19 -41.39 12.12
C LYS A 182 73.26 -41.79 13.27
N GLU A 183 71.96 -41.91 13.06
CA GLU A 183 71.03 -42.41 14.10
C GLU A 183 70.71 -43.88 13.83
N GLU A 184 71.20 -44.77 14.70
CA GLU A 184 70.88 -46.21 14.66
C GLU A 184 69.36 -46.38 14.67
N THR A 185 68.85 -47.06 13.64
CA THR A 185 67.42 -47.33 13.53
C THR A 185 67.02 -48.25 14.69
N PRO A 186 66.08 -47.85 15.56
CA PRO A 186 65.68 -48.71 16.68
C PRO A 186 65.15 -50.05 16.13
N GLN A 187 65.72 -51.17 16.59
CA GLN A 187 65.20 -52.50 16.26
C GLN A 187 63.82 -52.66 16.90
N VAL A 188 62.76 -52.50 16.11
CA VAL A 188 61.38 -52.67 16.58
C VAL A 188 61.00 -54.15 16.51
N ASP A 189 60.67 -54.71 17.68
CA ASP A 189 60.21 -56.09 17.84
C ASP A 189 58.83 -56.31 17.18
N LEU A 190 58.67 -57.43 16.47
CA LEU A 190 57.66 -57.65 15.42
C LEU A 190 56.24 -57.94 15.95
N LEU A 191 56.04 -58.06 17.26
CA LEU A 191 54.83 -58.63 17.87
C LEU A 191 53.83 -57.63 18.48
N SER A 192 54.14 -56.33 18.53
CA SER A 192 53.21 -55.26 18.95
C SER A 192 52.97 -54.23 17.84
N ARG A 193 52.79 -54.73 16.61
CA ARG A 193 52.82 -53.96 15.36
C ARG A 193 51.80 -52.82 15.31
N ASP A 194 50.53 -53.05 15.58
CA ASP A 194 49.50 -52.06 15.18
C ASP A 194 49.52 -50.76 16.00
N ARG A 195 49.76 -50.80 17.32
CA ARG A 195 49.84 -49.57 18.15
C ARG A 195 51.20 -48.87 18.05
N LEU A 196 52.29 -49.62 17.82
CA LEU A 196 53.61 -49.02 17.59
C LEU A 196 53.71 -48.40 16.19
N LEU A 197 53.04 -48.97 15.19
CA LEU A 197 52.98 -48.40 13.84
C LEU A 197 52.38 -46.99 13.87
N ASP A 198 51.29 -46.76 14.62
CA ASP A 198 50.70 -45.42 14.72
C ASP A 198 51.62 -44.39 15.39
N ALA A 199 52.30 -44.77 16.47
CA ALA A 199 53.26 -43.89 17.16
C ALA A 199 54.54 -43.65 16.35
N TYR A 200 55.05 -44.68 15.67
CA TYR A 200 56.19 -44.60 14.77
C TYR A 200 55.88 -43.74 13.54
N ASN A 201 54.66 -43.85 13.02
CA ASN A 201 54.17 -43.01 11.93
C ASN A 201 54.10 -41.54 12.34
N ALA A 202 53.70 -41.23 13.58
CA ALA A 202 53.69 -39.86 14.09
C ALA A 202 55.09 -39.23 14.11
N ASP A 203 56.07 -39.91 14.71
CA ASP A 203 57.46 -39.42 14.74
C ASP A 203 58.01 -39.26 13.33
N PHE A 204 57.71 -40.21 12.43
CA PHE A 204 58.11 -40.13 11.04
C PHE A 204 57.59 -38.87 10.33
N PHE A 205 56.28 -38.60 10.40
CA PHE A 205 55.70 -37.44 9.72
C PHE A 205 56.14 -36.12 10.34
N LEU A 206 56.38 -36.07 11.67
CA LEU A 206 56.94 -34.88 12.33
C LEU A 206 58.37 -34.59 11.87
N ARG A 207 59.22 -35.61 11.77
CA ARG A 207 60.59 -35.41 11.29
C ARG A 207 60.64 -35.09 9.80
N LEU A 208 59.73 -35.67 9.02
CA LEU A 208 59.54 -35.32 7.61
C LEU A 208 59.17 -33.84 7.47
N HIS A 209 58.19 -33.38 8.24
CA HIS A 209 57.79 -31.98 8.34
C HIS A 209 58.99 -31.07 8.67
N ASP A 210 59.73 -31.37 9.74
CA ASP A 210 60.92 -30.63 10.15
C ASP A 210 61.98 -30.54 9.03
N ASN A 211 62.16 -31.63 8.28
CA ASN A 211 63.15 -31.67 7.20
C ASN A 211 62.71 -30.81 6.00
N ILE A 212 61.43 -30.91 5.62
CA ILE A 212 60.79 -30.11 4.58
C ILE A 212 60.88 -28.62 4.94
N ALA A 213 60.53 -28.27 6.18
CA ALA A 213 60.61 -26.92 6.72
C ALA A 213 62.04 -26.37 6.60
N ARG A 214 63.03 -27.08 7.19
CA ARG A 214 64.45 -26.67 7.17
C ARG A 214 65.04 -26.57 5.75
N ARG A 215 64.56 -27.37 4.81
CA ARG A 215 65.04 -27.35 3.42
C ARG A 215 64.36 -26.30 2.56
N ARG A 216 63.35 -25.58 3.06
CA ARG A 216 62.61 -24.56 2.28
C ARG A 216 61.94 -25.13 1.03
N VAL A 217 61.44 -26.35 1.14
CA VAL A 217 60.74 -27.03 0.03
C VAL A 217 59.29 -27.18 0.42
N HIS A 218 58.36 -26.69 -0.40
CA HIS A 218 56.94 -26.96 -0.19
C HIS A 218 56.62 -28.35 -0.70
N THR A 219 55.95 -29.17 0.10
CA THR A 219 55.69 -30.56 -0.27
C THR A 219 54.24 -30.92 -0.06
N PHE A 220 53.56 -31.42 -1.09
CA PHE A 220 52.26 -32.08 -0.97
C PHE A 220 52.42 -33.60 -1.08
N LEU A 221 51.87 -34.32 -0.11
CA LEU A 221 51.69 -35.77 -0.21
C LEU A 221 50.25 -36.07 -0.61
N VAL A 222 50.08 -36.79 -1.70
CA VAL A 222 48.76 -37.26 -2.15
C VAL A 222 48.53 -38.65 -1.61
N LEU A 223 47.55 -38.83 -0.75
CA LEU A 223 47.27 -40.10 -0.08
C LEU A 223 45.87 -40.60 -0.42
N GLU A 224 45.77 -41.91 -0.69
CA GLU A 224 44.48 -42.56 -0.89
C GLU A 224 43.84 -42.96 0.45
N GLU A 225 42.57 -42.60 0.64
CA GLU A 225 41.81 -42.98 1.82
C GLU A 225 41.24 -44.40 1.66
N LYS A 226 41.68 -45.31 2.55
CA LYS A 226 41.18 -46.68 2.65
C LYS A 226 39.92 -46.71 3.54
N GLY A 227 38.80 -46.19 3.03
CA GLY A 227 37.51 -46.25 3.72
C GLY A 227 36.64 -45.03 3.44
N GLY A 228 35.40 -45.26 3.02
CA GLY A 228 34.42 -44.20 2.78
C GLY A 228 33.68 -43.82 4.06
N GLY A 229 34.06 -42.70 4.68
CA GLY A 229 33.24 -42.00 5.67
C GLY A 229 33.90 -41.82 7.04
N ASN A 230 33.86 -40.56 7.53
CA ASN A 230 33.93 -40.04 8.91
C ASN A 230 34.82 -40.70 9.97
N ALA A 231 35.72 -41.63 9.61
CA ALA A 231 36.81 -42.01 10.49
C ALA A 231 37.53 -40.73 10.94
N LEU A 232 38.00 -40.69 12.19
CA LEU A 232 38.68 -39.54 12.81
C LEU A 232 39.95 -39.17 12.02
N ILE A 233 39.81 -38.54 10.86
CA ILE A 233 40.92 -38.10 10.00
C ILE A 233 41.82 -37.15 10.81
N SER A 234 41.21 -36.35 11.69
CA SER A 234 41.90 -35.44 12.60
C SER A 234 42.86 -36.13 13.59
N THR A 235 42.71 -37.44 13.85
CA THR A 235 43.60 -38.17 14.76
C THR A 235 44.69 -38.95 14.05
N ARG A 236 44.76 -38.91 12.71
CA ARG A 236 45.84 -39.57 11.98
C ARG A 236 47.13 -38.77 12.12
N ALA A 237 48.24 -39.50 12.24
CA ALA A 237 49.54 -38.93 12.53
C ALA A 237 50.06 -38.01 11.41
N ASP A 238 49.79 -38.37 10.16
CA ASP A 238 50.08 -37.56 8.97
C ASP A 238 49.32 -36.23 8.99
N VAL A 239 48.02 -36.26 9.25
CA VAL A 239 47.15 -35.07 9.36
C VAL A 239 47.59 -34.14 10.49
N TYR A 240 48.04 -34.72 11.61
CA TYR A 240 48.55 -33.95 12.74
C TYR A 240 49.86 -33.22 12.38
N ALA A 241 50.79 -33.87 11.68
CA ALA A 241 52.07 -33.29 11.30
C ALA A 241 51.96 -32.24 10.17
N ALA A 242 50.99 -32.39 9.26
CA ALA A 242 50.83 -31.50 8.12
C ALA A 242 50.42 -30.07 8.52
N ASP A 243 50.91 -29.06 7.81
CA ASP A 243 50.51 -27.67 7.96
C ASP A 243 49.16 -27.40 7.28
N ILE A 244 48.91 -28.02 6.13
CA ILE A 244 47.65 -27.93 5.39
C ILE A 244 47.12 -29.31 5.01
N VAL A 245 45.82 -29.53 5.15
CA VAL A 245 45.16 -30.80 4.80
C VAL A 245 43.90 -30.51 4.00
N ILE A 246 43.91 -30.97 2.76
CA ILE A 246 42.79 -30.85 1.81
C ILE A 246 42.24 -32.26 1.57
N GLN A 247 40.95 -32.45 1.79
CA GLN A 247 40.26 -33.72 1.54
C GLN A 247 39.34 -33.58 0.32
N LEU A 248 39.44 -34.53 -0.60
CA LEU A 248 38.55 -34.67 -1.75
C LEU A 248 37.64 -35.87 -1.56
N GLY A 249 36.34 -35.63 -1.51
CA GLY A 249 35.29 -36.63 -1.37
C GLY A 249 34.39 -36.72 -2.60
N ILE A 250 33.55 -37.77 -2.61
CA ILE A 250 32.42 -37.91 -3.52
C ILE A 250 31.17 -38.13 -2.68
N ARG A 251 30.19 -37.23 -2.82
CA ARG A 251 28.86 -37.39 -2.25
C ARG A 251 27.95 -38.02 -3.30
N ASN A 252 27.36 -39.16 -2.96
CA ASN A 252 26.42 -39.87 -3.83
C ASN A 252 24.99 -39.43 -3.53
N TYR A 253 24.21 -39.13 -4.55
CA TYR A 253 22.77 -38.83 -4.47
C TYR A 253 21.93 -40.02 -4.97
N PRO A 254 20.62 -40.10 -4.61
CA PRO A 254 19.77 -41.27 -4.88
C PRO A 254 19.69 -41.72 -6.36
N ILE A 255 19.88 -40.81 -7.32
CA ILE A 255 19.76 -41.07 -8.77
C ILE A 255 21.15 -41.31 -9.40
N GLN A 256 22.05 -41.95 -8.65
CA GLN A 256 23.44 -42.25 -9.08
C GLN A 256 24.32 -41.02 -9.37
N TYR A 257 23.89 -39.80 -9.02
CA TYR A 257 24.71 -38.60 -9.17
C TYR A 257 25.84 -38.56 -8.15
N ARG A 258 26.97 -38.02 -8.59
CA ARG A 258 28.20 -37.88 -7.81
C ARG A 258 28.62 -36.42 -7.77
N GLU A 259 28.48 -35.81 -6.62
CA GLU A 259 29.04 -34.48 -6.35
C GLU A 259 30.47 -34.66 -5.82
N ARG A 260 31.44 -33.98 -6.45
CA ARG A 260 32.82 -33.97 -5.92
C ARG A 260 32.94 -32.84 -4.91
N VAL A 261 33.36 -33.16 -3.70
CA VAL A 261 33.48 -32.19 -2.61
C VAL A 261 34.93 -32.03 -2.20
N LEU A 262 35.35 -30.80 -1.95
CA LEU A 262 36.64 -30.42 -1.40
C LEU A 262 36.40 -29.82 -0.03
N GLU A 263 37.16 -30.24 0.97
CA GLU A 263 37.13 -29.69 2.32
C GLU A 263 38.55 -29.41 2.79
N ILE A 264 38.79 -28.22 3.34
CA ILE A 264 40.04 -27.93 4.04
C ILE A 264 39.84 -28.38 5.49
N ILE A 265 40.51 -29.46 5.87
CA ILE A 265 40.42 -30.00 7.23
C ILE A 265 41.25 -29.15 8.19
N LYS A 266 42.41 -28.69 7.73
CA LYS A 266 43.39 -27.93 8.50
C LYS A 266 44.15 -26.97 7.59
N ALA A 267 44.35 -25.75 8.05
CA ALA A 267 45.38 -24.85 7.54
C ALA A 267 45.99 -24.10 8.74
N LYS A 268 47.24 -24.43 9.06
CA LYS A 268 47.97 -23.90 10.22
C LYS A 268 48.33 -22.44 9.97
N ASN A 269 48.29 -21.63 11.03
CA ASN A 269 48.69 -20.22 11.03
C ASN A 269 47.88 -19.29 10.10
N GLN A 270 46.74 -19.73 9.56
CA GLN A 270 45.86 -18.88 8.76
C GLN A 270 44.38 -19.18 8.95
N TYR A 271 43.55 -18.20 8.60
CA TYR A 271 42.11 -18.40 8.49
C TYR A 271 41.78 -19.07 7.17
N TYR A 272 40.81 -19.97 7.20
CA TYR A 272 40.27 -20.62 6.02
C TYR A 272 38.78 -20.86 6.21
N TYR A 273 38.06 -20.97 5.10
CA TYR A 273 36.65 -21.33 5.11
C TYR A 273 36.51 -22.84 5.31
N ARG A 274 35.78 -23.21 6.36
CA ARG A 274 35.48 -24.60 6.70
C ARG A 274 34.27 -25.10 5.93
N GLY A 275 34.12 -26.43 5.91
CA GLY A 275 33.00 -27.13 5.32
C GLY A 275 33.30 -27.68 3.93
N GLN A 276 32.30 -28.32 3.35
CA GLN A 276 32.41 -28.95 2.04
C GLN A 276 32.10 -27.94 0.94
N HIS A 277 32.93 -27.97 -0.11
CA HIS A 277 32.84 -27.09 -1.27
C HIS A 277 32.76 -27.96 -2.52
N HIS A 278 31.78 -27.74 -3.38
CA HIS A 278 31.73 -28.48 -4.64
C HIS A 278 32.91 -28.07 -5.52
N PHE A 279 33.50 -29.01 -6.25
CA PHE A 279 34.38 -28.68 -7.36
C PHE A 279 34.07 -29.53 -8.59
N SER A 280 34.35 -28.99 -9.77
CA SER A 280 34.28 -29.71 -11.04
C SER A 280 35.66 -29.84 -11.66
N ILE A 281 35.82 -30.83 -12.54
CA ILE A 281 37.05 -31.06 -13.30
C ILE A 281 36.72 -30.77 -14.77
N VAL A 282 37.29 -29.70 -15.31
CA VAL A 282 36.98 -29.16 -16.64
C VAL A 282 38.17 -29.38 -17.57
N GLY A 283 37.99 -30.20 -18.62
CA GLY A 283 39.02 -30.46 -19.63
C GLY A 283 38.99 -29.47 -20.80
N GLN A 284 40.00 -29.53 -21.68
CA GLN A 284 40.15 -28.67 -22.86
C GLN A 284 39.09 -28.95 -23.94
N THR A 285 38.67 -30.21 -24.10
CA THR A 285 37.75 -30.65 -25.17
C THR A 285 36.27 -30.50 -24.79
N GLY A 286 35.94 -29.62 -23.86
CA GLY A 286 34.60 -29.37 -23.32
C GLY A 286 33.55 -28.85 -24.31
N LYS A 287 33.65 -29.12 -25.61
CA LYS A 287 32.51 -29.08 -26.56
C LYS A 287 31.52 -30.24 -26.33
N MET A 288 31.44 -30.81 -25.13
CA MET A 288 30.45 -31.85 -24.82
C MET A 288 29.08 -31.19 -24.63
N GLY A 289 28.36 -31.02 -25.74
CA GLY A 289 26.92 -31.25 -25.91
C GLY A 289 25.87 -30.57 -25.01
N GLY A 290 26.25 -29.89 -23.94
CA GLY A 290 25.33 -29.11 -23.10
C GLY A 290 25.21 -27.72 -23.67
N THR A 291 24.04 -27.36 -24.18
CA THR A 291 23.69 -26.08 -24.80
C THR A 291 23.75 -24.87 -23.86
N GLY A 292 24.18 -25.02 -22.62
CA GLY A 292 24.37 -23.90 -21.70
C GLY A 292 25.68 -23.20 -21.98
N GLY A 293 25.65 -22.09 -22.73
CA GLY A 293 26.77 -21.16 -22.91
C GLY A 293 27.19 -20.46 -21.61
N ARG A 294 27.52 -21.23 -20.57
CA ARG A 294 27.91 -20.72 -19.25
C ARG A 294 29.41 -20.47 -19.20
N LEU A 295 29.71 -19.20 -18.94
CA LEU A 295 30.90 -18.67 -18.27
C LEU A 295 32.25 -19.18 -18.77
N GLY A 296 32.77 -18.46 -19.77
CA GLY A 296 34.19 -18.22 -20.04
C GLY A 296 35.06 -19.45 -20.30
N GLU A 297 35.61 -19.54 -21.51
CA GLU A 297 36.65 -20.50 -21.94
C GLU A 297 37.95 -20.50 -21.08
N LYS A 298 37.99 -19.72 -20.01
CA LYS A 298 39.16 -19.47 -19.15
C LYS A 298 39.30 -20.48 -18.01
N GLU A 299 38.24 -21.15 -17.58
CA GLU A 299 38.32 -22.09 -16.45
C GLU A 299 38.63 -23.51 -16.95
N ARG A 300 39.81 -24.03 -16.57
CA ARG A 300 40.27 -25.39 -16.91
C ARG A 300 40.92 -26.02 -15.68
N GLY A 301 40.85 -27.34 -15.58
CA GLY A 301 41.33 -28.06 -14.40
C GLY A 301 40.27 -28.17 -13.33
N ILE A 302 40.67 -28.02 -12.07
CA ILE A 302 39.81 -28.02 -10.90
C ILE A 302 39.22 -26.64 -10.71
N VAL A 303 37.90 -26.58 -10.87
CA VAL A 303 37.12 -25.38 -10.61
C VAL A 303 36.37 -25.58 -9.32
N ILE A 304 36.74 -24.82 -8.29
CA ILE A 304 36.12 -24.89 -6.97
C ILE A 304 34.97 -23.89 -6.90
N TYR A 305 33.82 -24.37 -6.43
CA TYR A 305 32.62 -23.61 -6.12
C TYR A 305 32.48 -23.59 -4.59
N PRO A 306 32.86 -22.47 -3.94
CA PRO A 306 32.79 -22.38 -2.49
C PRO A 306 31.39 -22.68 -1.94
N SER A 307 31.31 -23.04 -0.65
CA SER A 307 30.02 -23.33 -0.03
C SER A 307 29.10 -22.12 -0.13
N VAL A 308 27.77 -22.31 -0.07
CA VAL A 308 26.82 -21.18 -0.13
C VAL A 308 27.15 -20.17 0.98
N ALA A 309 27.40 -20.66 2.19
CA ALA A 309 27.82 -19.82 3.32
C ALA A 309 29.13 -19.08 3.07
N THR A 310 30.13 -19.76 2.47
CA THR A 310 31.41 -19.15 2.11
C THR A 310 31.25 -18.06 1.06
N GLN A 311 30.44 -18.31 0.02
CA GLN A 311 30.16 -17.32 -1.02
C GLN A 311 29.51 -16.08 -0.41
N LEU A 312 28.47 -16.24 0.42
CA LEU A 312 27.82 -15.11 1.10
C LEU A 312 28.78 -14.35 2.02
N SER A 313 29.62 -15.05 2.78
CA SER A 313 30.63 -14.40 3.63
C SER A 313 31.64 -13.59 2.80
N LYS A 314 32.06 -14.12 1.65
CA LYS A 314 32.95 -13.40 0.73
C LYS A 314 32.26 -12.17 0.15
N LEU A 315 31.02 -12.32 -0.31
CA LEU A 315 30.19 -11.24 -0.84
C LEU A 315 29.95 -10.14 0.20
N ALA A 316 29.73 -10.50 1.47
CA ALA A 316 29.53 -9.53 2.54
C ALA A 316 30.76 -8.62 2.75
N ARG A 317 31.98 -9.15 2.57
CA ARG A 317 33.23 -8.34 2.61
C ARG A 317 33.34 -7.39 1.42
N ASP A 318 32.77 -7.74 0.26
CA ASP A 318 32.76 -6.86 -0.91
C ASP A 318 31.76 -5.69 -0.78
N LYS A 319 30.79 -5.77 0.13
CA LYS A 319 29.69 -4.80 0.31
C LYS A 319 30.17 -3.38 0.65
N GLU A 320 31.39 -3.22 1.16
CA GLU A 320 31.94 -1.96 1.67
C GLU A 320 32.33 -0.94 0.56
N LYS A 321 32.30 -1.30 -0.73
CA LYS A 321 32.93 -0.48 -1.79
C LYS A 321 32.01 0.47 -2.58
N TYR A 322 30.69 0.47 -2.35
CA TYR A 322 29.75 1.18 -3.23
C TYR A 322 28.83 2.16 -2.48
N SER A 323 28.72 3.41 -2.96
CA SER A 323 27.71 4.38 -2.49
C SER A 323 26.39 4.22 -3.25
N LEU A 324 25.25 4.43 -2.57
CA LEU A 324 23.92 4.40 -3.18
C LEU A 324 23.54 5.79 -3.71
N GLU A 325 22.94 5.85 -4.90
CA GLU A 325 22.13 6.99 -5.32
C GLU A 325 20.64 6.62 -5.14
N ASP A 326 20.00 7.16 -4.11
CA ASP A 326 18.66 6.79 -3.65
C ASP A 326 17.51 7.47 -4.42
N LYS A 327 17.41 7.35 -5.75
CA LYS A 327 16.42 8.19 -6.48
C LYS A 327 15.49 7.56 -7.50
N ILE A 328 15.69 6.33 -7.95
CA ILE A 328 14.76 5.72 -8.92
C ILE A 328 14.37 4.33 -8.42
N GLY A 329 13.10 4.17 -8.10
CA GLY A 329 12.45 2.88 -7.90
C GLY A 329 11.93 2.31 -9.22
N PHE A 330 11.63 1.03 -9.16
CA PHE A 330 11.14 0.18 -10.23
C PHE A 330 9.62 0.09 -10.17
N THR A 331 9.02 -0.33 -11.27
CA THR A 331 7.61 -0.74 -11.37
C THR A 331 7.55 -2.15 -11.96
N LEU A 332 6.35 -2.74 -12.09
CA LEU A 332 6.19 -4.05 -12.73
C LEU A 332 6.27 -3.98 -14.26
N GLY A 333 6.32 -2.77 -14.85
CA GLY A 333 6.41 -2.57 -16.30
C GLY A 333 5.06 -2.70 -17.02
N ILE A 334 3.95 -2.80 -16.26
CA ILE A 334 2.59 -2.89 -16.78
C ILE A 334 1.92 -1.54 -16.53
N SER A 335 1.92 -0.66 -17.53
CA SER A 335 1.60 0.76 -17.35
C SER A 335 0.25 1.03 -16.65
N ASP A 336 -0.79 0.27 -16.99
CA ASP A 336 -2.13 0.44 -16.38
C ASP A 336 -2.14 0.03 -14.90
N LEU A 337 -1.62 -1.16 -14.59
CA LEU A 337 -1.49 -1.67 -13.22
C LEU A 337 -0.56 -0.77 -12.38
N ASP A 338 0.58 -0.37 -12.93
CA ASP A 338 1.57 0.49 -12.26
C ASP A 338 0.96 1.85 -11.90
N THR A 339 0.19 2.44 -12.81
CA THR A 339 -0.52 3.71 -12.55
C THR A 339 -1.51 3.55 -11.40
N LYS A 340 -2.29 2.46 -11.39
CA LYS A 340 -3.25 2.19 -10.32
C LYS A 340 -2.59 1.97 -8.96
N ILE A 341 -1.49 1.20 -8.91
CA ILE A 341 -0.72 1.00 -7.67
C ILE A 341 -0.17 2.35 -7.16
N GLN A 342 0.40 3.17 -8.04
CA GLN A 342 0.94 4.48 -7.65
C GLN A 342 -0.14 5.46 -7.18
N GLN A 343 -1.34 5.41 -7.74
CA GLN A 343 -2.48 6.23 -7.29
C GLN A 343 -2.91 5.89 -5.86
N GLU A 344 -2.85 4.62 -5.47
CA GLU A 344 -3.18 4.18 -4.10
C GLU A 344 -2.06 4.50 -3.09
N ILE A 345 -0.79 4.55 -3.55
CA ILE A 345 0.37 4.84 -2.68
C ILE A 345 0.72 6.34 -2.75
N GLN A 346 0.08 7.14 -1.88
CA GLN A 346 0.24 8.60 -1.84
C GLN A 346 1.69 9.11 -1.73
N SER A 347 2.62 8.29 -1.23
CA SER A 347 4.01 8.70 -0.95
C SER A 347 4.98 8.59 -2.13
N VAL A 348 4.59 8.05 -3.29
CA VAL A 348 5.56 7.61 -4.33
C VAL A 348 5.21 8.12 -5.74
N LYS A 349 4.78 9.38 -5.88
CA LYS A 349 4.18 9.86 -7.13
C LYS A 349 5.08 9.86 -8.38
N ASP A 350 6.41 9.82 -8.26
CA ASP A 350 7.30 9.95 -9.44
C ASP A 350 8.51 9.00 -9.47
N GLN A 351 8.61 8.06 -8.53
CA GLN A 351 9.83 7.26 -8.37
C GLN A 351 9.65 5.76 -8.52
N GLY A 352 8.48 5.24 -8.91
CA GLY A 352 8.23 3.79 -8.91
C GLY A 352 8.13 3.20 -7.49
N TYR A 353 7.27 2.20 -7.30
CA TYR A 353 6.91 1.69 -5.97
C TYR A 353 7.79 0.54 -5.46
N ILE A 354 8.64 -0.04 -6.31
CA ILE A 354 9.60 -1.09 -5.93
C ILE A 354 10.97 -0.43 -5.70
N ARG A 355 11.45 -0.40 -4.46
CA ARG A 355 12.73 0.26 -4.18
C ARG A 355 13.91 -0.47 -4.84
N TYR A 356 14.88 0.30 -5.30
CA TYR A 356 16.11 -0.25 -5.87
C TYR A 356 16.85 -1.17 -4.89
N GLY A 357 17.33 -2.32 -5.38
CA GLY A 357 18.08 -3.28 -4.55
C GLY A 357 17.21 -4.09 -3.59
N THR A 358 15.88 -4.02 -3.71
CA THR A 358 14.95 -4.87 -2.96
C THR A 358 14.64 -6.15 -3.71
N ASN A 359 14.27 -7.17 -2.95
CA ASN A 359 13.81 -8.45 -3.47
C ASN A 359 12.28 -8.49 -3.44
N SER A 360 11.68 -8.65 -4.62
CA SER A 360 10.25 -8.83 -4.77
C SER A 360 9.93 -10.28 -5.11
N VAL A 361 8.80 -10.77 -4.65
CA VAL A 361 8.25 -12.07 -5.04
C VAL A 361 6.88 -11.87 -5.66
N LEU A 362 6.64 -12.55 -6.78
CA LEU A 362 5.31 -12.77 -7.34
C LEU A 362 4.92 -14.22 -7.05
N VAL A 363 4.03 -14.42 -6.09
CA VAL A 363 3.41 -15.73 -5.84
C VAL A 363 2.24 -15.88 -6.80
N SER A 364 2.18 -16.98 -7.54
CA SER A 364 1.11 -17.25 -8.48
C SER A 364 0.60 -18.67 -8.40
N ASP A 365 -0.67 -18.90 -8.72
CA ASP A 365 -1.10 -20.22 -9.19
C ASP A 365 -0.35 -20.58 -10.49
N LEU A 366 -0.41 -21.84 -10.95
CA LEU A 366 0.17 -22.26 -12.23
C LEU A 366 -0.48 -21.50 -13.40
N ASP A 367 0.13 -20.38 -13.80
CA ASP A 367 -0.33 -19.49 -14.88
C ASP A 367 0.86 -18.88 -15.61
N ILE A 368 0.79 -18.90 -16.95
CA ILE A 368 1.75 -18.24 -17.83
C ILE A 368 1.83 -16.72 -17.59
N LYS A 369 0.75 -16.12 -17.07
CA LYS A 369 0.71 -14.69 -16.74
C LYS A 369 1.75 -14.27 -15.69
N ALA A 370 2.19 -15.18 -14.84
CA ALA A 370 3.27 -14.89 -13.90
C ALA A 370 4.60 -14.66 -14.63
N THR A 371 4.90 -15.48 -15.63
CA THR A 371 6.07 -15.34 -16.52
C THR A 371 5.97 -14.06 -17.35
N GLU A 372 4.78 -13.71 -17.87
CA GLU A 372 4.54 -12.44 -18.59
C GLU A 372 4.78 -11.21 -17.71
N ILE A 373 4.29 -11.19 -16.46
CA ILE A 373 4.57 -10.10 -15.51
C ILE A 373 6.07 -10.01 -15.24
N GLY A 374 6.75 -11.16 -15.10
CA GLY A 374 8.21 -11.19 -15.01
C GLY A 374 8.89 -10.53 -16.21
N LEU A 375 8.42 -10.81 -17.42
CA LEU A 375 8.97 -10.25 -18.66
C LEU A 375 8.72 -8.74 -18.71
N HIS A 376 7.52 -8.27 -18.37
CA HIS A 376 7.23 -6.84 -18.24
C HIS A 376 8.18 -6.14 -17.25
N PHE A 377 8.46 -6.75 -16.09
CA PHE A 377 9.38 -6.19 -15.10
C PHE A 377 10.81 -6.07 -15.65
N ALA A 378 11.31 -7.11 -16.35
CA ALA A 378 12.62 -7.06 -17.00
C ALA A 378 12.67 -6.01 -18.12
N MET A 379 11.62 -5.90 -18.93
CA MET A 379 11.53 -4.97 -20.06
C MET A 379 11.36 -3.51 -19.62
N GLY A 380 10.74 -3.30 -18.46
CA GLY A 380 10.58 -1.99 -17.82
C GLY A 380 11.84 -1.50 -17.10
N ALA A 381 12.87 -2.34 -16.94
CA ALA A 381 14.08 -2.00 -16.21
C ALA A 381 14.90 -0.89 -16.94
N PRO A 382 15.21 0.24 -16.28
CA PRO A 382 15.81 1.40 -16.96
C PRO A 382 17.24 1.13 -17.45
N CYS A 383 18.09 0.49 -16.65
CA CYS A 383 19.49 0.23 -16.99
C CYS A 383 19.80 -1.22 -17.38
N GLY A 384 18.77 -2.00 -17.70
CA GLY A 384 18.88 -3.38 -18.15
C GLY A 384 18.47 -4.43 -17.11
N ALA A 385 18.32 -5.65 -17.60
CA ALA A 385 17.82 -6.78 -16.82
C ALA A 385 18.45 -8.12 -17.24
N LEU A 386 18.57 -9.02 -16.27
CA LEU A 386 18.87 -10.44 -16.49
C LEU A 386 17.60 -11.24 -16.18
N TYR A 387 17.06 -11.93 -17.17
CA TYR A 387 15.91 -12.82 -16.99
C TYR A 387 16.38 -14.28 -16.98
N LEU A 388 16.27 -14.93 -15.82
CA LEU A 388 16.65 -16.32 -15.59
C LEU A 388 15.38 -17.17 -15.54
N SER A 389 15.11 -17.99 -16.57
CA SER A 389 13.99 -18.95 -16.52
C SER A 389 14.47 -20.35 -16.17
N LEU A 390 13.74 -20.99 -15.27
CA LEU A 390 13.95 -22.40 -14.90
C LEU A 390 13.06 -23.35 -15.71
N MET A 391 12.10 -22.80 -16.48
CA MET A 391 11.07 -23.56 -17.18
C MET A 391 11.11 -23.36 -18.70
N HIS A 392 11.17 -22.11 -19.15
CA HIS A 392 11.00 -21.74 -20.55
C HIS A 392 12.34 -21.47 -21.24
N LYS A 393 12.48 -21.93 -22.49
CA LYS A 393 13.68 -21.61 -23.28
C LYS A 393 13.64 -20.16 -23.75
N GLU A 394 14.78 -19.66 -24.24
CA GLU A 394 14.90 -18.29 -24.74
C GLU A 394 13.91 -18.03 -25.88
N GLU A 395 13.70 -18.99 -26.79
CA GLU A 395 12.76 -18.84 -27.89
C GLU A 395 11.29 -18.71 -27.40
N ASP A 396 10.90 -19.51 -26.41
CA ASP A 396 9.54 -19.48 -25.85
C ASP A 396 9.26 -18.15 -25.11
N LEU A 397 10.28 -17.61 -24.43
CA LEU A 397 10.20 -16.32 -23.75
C LEU A 397 10.09 -15.17 -24.77
N ILE A 398 10.80 -15.24 -25.89
CA ILE A 398 10.69 -14.27 -26.98
C ILE A 398 9.29 -14.32 -27.57
N GLU A 399 8.77 -15.50 -27.93
CA GLU A 399 7.41 -15.65 -28.46
C GLU A 399 6.36 -15.09 -27.47
N THR A 400 6.56 -15.34 -26.18
CA THR A 400 5.69 -14.78 -25.13
C THR A 400 5.76 -13.26 -25.09
N ALA A 401 6.96 -12.68 -25.15
CA ALA A 401 7.17 -11.23 -25.14
C ALA A 401 6.64 -10.52 -26.41
N GLU A 402 6.73 -11.16 -27.59
CA GLU A 402 6.19 -10.64 -28.85
C GLU A 402 4.69 -10.33 -28.78
N ARG A 403 3.95 -11.01 -27.90
CA ARG A 403 2.50 -10.78 -27.72
C ARG A 403 2.20 -9.40 -27.16
N PHE A 404 3.09 -8.81 -26.37
CA PHE A 404 2.87 -7.52 -25.70
C PHE A 404 3.94 -6.45 -26.01
N TYR A 405 5.01 -6.80 -26.70
CA TYR A 405 6.01 -5.86 -27.23
C TYR A 405 6.24 -6.09 -28.73
N GLY A 406 5.73 -5.18 -29.57
CA GLY A 406 5.96 -5.22 -31.02
C GLY A 406 7.40 -4.89 -31.46
N ASP A 407 8.24 -4.40 -30.53
CA ASP A 407 9.63 -3.98 -30.72
C ASP A 407 10.62 -4.87 -29.94
N ILE A 408 10.24 -6.10 -29.57
CA ILE A 408 11.04 -6.96 -28.71
C ILE A 408 12.46 -7.22 -29.25
N ALA A 409 12.60 -7.44 -30.56
CA ALA A 409 13.89 -7.66 -31.19
C ALA A 409 14.82 -6.46 -30.98
N GLU A 410 14.33 -5.24 -31.21
CA GLU A 410 15.09 -4.00 -30.98
C GLU A 410 15.46 -3.83 -29.49
N ARG A 411 14.59 -4.24 -28.55
CA ARG A 411 14.87 -4.18 -27.11
C ARG A 411 15.93 -5.19 -26.66
N LEU A 412 15.94 -6.38 -27.24
CA LEU A 412 16.93 -7.42 -26.96
C LEU A 412 18.28 -7.10 -27.61
N GLU A 413 18.25 -6.51 -28.82
CA GLU A 413 19.44 -6.04 -29.55
C GLU A 413 19.99 -4.73 -28.99
N ALA A 414 19.20 -3.95 -28.24
CA ALA A 414 19.68 -2.71 -27.63
C ALA A 414 20.88 -2.98 -26.72
N GLU A 415 22.04 -2.45 -27.07
CA GLU A 415 23.27 -2.64 -26.30
C GLU A 415 23.43 -1.59 -25.21
N LEU A 416 23.96 -2.03 -24.07
CA LEU A 416 24.55 -1.18 -23.04
C LEU A 416 25.85 -0.56 -23.57
N PRO A 417 26.39 0.50 -22.92
CA PRO A 417 27.65 1.13 -23.34
C PRO A 417 28.87 0.20 -23.40
N ASN A 418 28.80 -1.00 -22.81
CA ASN A 418 29.83 -2.03 -22.86
C ASN A 418 29.64 -3.06 -23.99
N GLY A 419 28.67 -2.85 -24.91
CA GLY A 419 28.34 -3.76 -26.01
C GLY A 419 27.59 -5.03 -25.58
N GLN A 420 27.14 -5.13 -24.32
CA GLN A 420 26.29 -6.23 -23.87
C GLN A 420 24.81 -5.89 -24.10
N PRO A 421 23.94 -6.87 -24.38
CA PRO A 421 22.51 -6.60 -24.53
C PRO A 421 21.94 -6.02 -23.24
N LYS A 422 21.07 -5.03 -23.36
CA LYS A 422 20.37 -4.38 -22.25
C LYS A 422 19.53 -5.39 -21.48
N ILE A 423 18.93 -6.34 -22.18
CA ILE A 423 18.11 -7.39 -21.59
C ILE A 423 18.69 -8.72 -22.03
N LYS A 424 19.13 -9.53 -21.07
CA LYS A 424 19.64 -10.87 -21.35
C LYS A 424 18.63 -11.90 -20.86
N LEU A 425 18.08 -12.67 -21.79
CA LEU A 425 17.30 -13.86 -21.48
C LEU A 425 18.26 -15.04 -21.31
N CYS A 426 18.03 -15.85 -20.28
CA CYS A 426 18.87 -17.00 -19.94
C CYS A 426 17.96 -18.13 -19.45
N TYR A 427 17.95 -19.23 -20.19
CA TYR A 427 17.38 -20.47 -19.70
C TYR A 427 18.41 -21.21 -18.84
N LEU A 428 18.02 -21.57 -17.63
CA LEU A 428 18.78 -22.42 -16.73
C LEU A 428 18.17 -23.82 -16.84
N PRO A 429 18.74 -24.71 -17.68
CA PRO A 429 18.19 -26.04 -17.86
C PRO A 429 18.29 -26.85 -16.55
N PRO A 430 17.35 -27.79 -16.33
CA PRO A 430 17.47 -28.78 -15.28
C PRO A 430 18.77 -29.56 -15.45
N GLU A 431 19.78 -29.22 -14.65
CA GLU A 431 21.09 -29.84 -14.69
C GLU A 431 21.41 -30.49 -13.35
N HIS A 432 22.38 -31.40 -13.38
CA HIS A 432 23.00 -31.96 -12.18
C HIS A 432 23.99 -30.94 -11.60
N ILE A 433 23.44 -29.82 -11.15
CA ILE A 433 24.19 -28.68 -10.62
C ILE A 433 23.91 -28.57 -9.13
N SER A 434 24.99 -28.57 -8.34
CA SER A 434 24.91 -28.28 -6.90
C SER A 434 24.41 -26.84 -6.66
N GLU A 435 23.88 -26.59 -5.48
CA GLU A 435 23.61 -25.22 -4.97
C GLU A 435 24.82 -24.28 -5.05
N HIS A 436 26.01 -24.78 -4.76
CA HIS A 436 27.28 -24.04 -4.82
C HIS A 436 27.57 -23.44 -6.20
N LYS A 437 27.58 -24.32 -7.20
CA LYS A 437 27.83 -23.96 -8.59
C LYS A 437 26.70 -23.08 -9.14
N LEU A 438 25.43 -23.39 -8.86
CA LEU A 438 24.31 -22.59 -9.36
C LEU A 438 24.34 -21.16 -8.82
N LEU A 439 24.63 -20.96 -7.53
CA LEU A 439 24.76 -19.62 -6.95
C LEU A 439 25.89 -18.82 -7.60
N ARG A 440 27.05 -19.47 -7.80
CA ARG A 440 28.21 -18.84 -8.46
C ARG A 440 27.89 -18.49 -9.91
N ASP A 441 27.26 -19.40 -10.65
CA ASP A 441 26.89 -19.18 -12.05
C ASP A 441 25.95 -17.97 -12.16
N ILE A 442 24.96 -17.85 -11.27
CA ILE A 442 24.06 -16.70 -11.22
C ILE A 442 24.82 -15.41 -10.87
N ASP A 443 25.71 -15.44 -9.87
CA ASP A 443 26.54 -14.29 -9.49
C ASP A 443 27.39 -13.78 -10.66
N GLU A 444 28.06 -14.69 -11.37
CA GLU A 444 28.89 -14.35 -12.52
C GLU A 444 28.06 -13.86 -13.72
N LEU A 445 26.86 -14.42 -13.95
CA LEU A 445 25.93 -13.89 -14.96
C LEU A 445 25.51 -12.44 -14.62
N ILE A 446 25.24 -12.15 -13.35
CA ILE A 446 24.94 -10.78 -12.91
C ILE A 446 26.14 -9.87 -13.15
N LYS A 447 27.36 -10.30 -12.81
CA LYS A 447 28.59 -9.51 -13.05
C LYS A 447 28.82 -9.24 -14.54
N ALA A 448 28.67 -10.25 -15.38
CA ALA A 448 28.96 -10.17 -16.81
C ALA A 448 28.00 -9.23 -17.54
N ASN A 449 26.72 -9.23 -17.16
CA ASN A 449 25.70 -8.41 -17.83
C ASN A 449 25.52 -7.02 -17.20
N ARG A 450 26.14 -6.76 -16.04
CA ARG A 450 26.08 -5.45 -15.41
C ARG A 450 27.24 -4.57 -15.90
N SER A 451 26.91 -3.51 -16.63
CA SER A 451 27.90 -2.48 -16.98
C SER A 451 28.37 -1.73 -15.73
N GLU A 452 29.69 -1.65 -15.51
CA GLU A 452 30.26 -0.73 -14.53
C GLU A 452 30.00 0.71 -15.02
N MET A 453 29.21 1.47 -14.27
CA MET A 453 28.93 2.87 -14.60
C MET A 453 30.09 3.78 -14.17
N ARG A 454 30.10 4.96 -14.80
CA ARG A 454 31.08 6.05 -14.68
C ARG A 454 31.63 6.17 -13.26
N LYS A 455 32.96 6.26 -13.16
CA LYS A 455 33.60 6.81 -11.96
C LYS A 455 33.08 8.25 -11.82
N THR A 456 32.53 8.58 -10.66
CA THR A 456 32.24 9.97 -10.29
C THR A 456 33.52 10.79 -10.30
N SER A 457 33.40 12.13 -10.30
CA SER A 457 34.54 13.04 -10.11
C SER A 457 35.40 12.66 -8.88
N ASP A 458 34.77 12.09 -7.85
CA ASP A 458 35.38 11.71 -6.58
C ASP A 458 35.97 10.29 -6.62
N GLY A 459 36.01 9.64 -7.80
CA GLY A 459 36.51 8.28 -7.98
C GLY A 459 35.60 7.17 -7.45
N LYS A 460 34.46 7.49 -6.82
CA LYS A 460 33.47 6.49 -6.40
C LYS A 460 32.77 5.90 -7.63
N ARG A 461 32.66 4.57 -7.66
CA ARG A 461 31.92 3.84 -8.70
C ARG A 461 30.44 3.86 -8.34
N ILE A 462 29.61 4.46 -9.19
CA ILE A 462 28.15 4.32 -9.10
C ILE A 462 27.79 3.05 -9.84
N LEU A 463 27.00 2.19 -9.21
CA LEU A 463 26.48 1.01 -9.85
C LEU A 463 25.19 1.35 -10.60
N SER A 464 25.07 0.85 -11.83
CA SER A 464 23.83 0.93 -12.60
C SER A 464 22.70 0.18 -11.89
N GLN A 465 21.48 0.70 -12.05
CA GLN A 465 20.27 0.08 -11.53
C GLN A 465 19.90 -1.13 -12.40
N TYR A 466 20.26 -2.32 -11.94
CA TYR A 466 20.11 -3.55 -12.70
C TYR A 466 19.01 -4.42 -12.11
N ALA A 467 18.13 -4.96 -12.95
CA ALA A 467 17.07 -5.87 -12.54
C ALA A 467 17.46 -7.33 -12.76
N VAL A 468 16.97 -8.21 -11.89
CA VAL A 468 17.07 -9.67 -12.10
C VAL A 468 15.68 -10.26 -11.96
N VAL A 469 15.28 -11.09 -12.91
CA VAL A 469 14.07 -11.92 -12.78
C VAL A 469 14.50 -13.36 -12.64
N LEU A 470 14.01 -14.05 -11.62
CA LEU A 470 14.11 -15.51 -11.53
C LEU A 470 12.72 -16.10 -11.70
N ASP A 471 12.47 -16.66 -12.87
CA ASP A 471 11.18 -17.17 -13.29
C ASP A 471 11.02 -18.65 -12.89
N ASN A 472 9.97 -18.89 -12.10
CA ASN A 472 9.47 -20.16 -11.60
C ASN A 472 10.40 -20.94 -10.66
N VAL A 473 10.57 -20.44 -9.42
CA VAL A 473 11.42 -21.11 -8.39
C VAL A 473 10.89 -22.45 -7.88
N PHE A 474 9.62 -22.76 -8.11
CA PHE A 474 9.05 -24.08 -7.80
C PHE A 474 9.81 -25.21 -8.53
N GLU A 475 10.29 -24.93 -9.73
CA GLU A 475 11.10 -25.87 -10.52
C GLU A 475 12.42 -26.23 -9.85
N LEU A 476 12.97 -25.40 -8.95
CA LEU A 476 14.18 -25.76 -8.20
C LEU A 476 13.96 -27.03 -7.35
N GLN A 477 12.75 -27.22 -6.82
CA GLN A 477 12.45 -28.42 -6.02
C GLN A 477 12.26 -29.66 -6.90
N CYS A 478 11.64 -29.48 -8.06
CA CYS A 478 11.24 -30.59 -8.94
C CYS A 478 12.38 -31.05 -9.86
N LYS A 479 13.19 -30.12 -10.35
CA LYS A 479 14.10 -30.32 -11.49
C LYS A 479 15.59 -30.30 -11.15
N TYR A 480 15.97 -29.87 -9.94
CA TYR A 480 17.36 -29.73 -9.53
C TYR A 480 17.71 -30.67 -8.36
N PRO A 481 17.95 -31.97 -8.63
CA PRO A 481 18.06 -33.00 -7.59
C PRO A 481 19.29 -32.87 -6.68
N MET A 482 20.23 -32.00 -7.02
CA MET A 482 21.45 -31.73 -6.25
C MET A 482 21.34 -30.51 -5.33
N LEU A 483 20.20 -29.80 -5.32
CA LEU A 483 19.92 -28.78 -4.31
C LEU A 483 19.51 -29.51 -3.03
N GLY A 484 20.40 -29.51 -2.03
CA GLY A 484 20.17 -30.25 -0.79
C GLY A 484 19.01 -29.66 0.01
N ASP A 485 18.99 -28.34 0.12
CA ASP A 485 17.87 -27.60 0.69
C ASP A 485 17.59 -26.33 -0.13
N VAL A 486 16.53 -26.41 -0.94
CA VAL A 486 16.09 -25.31 -1.82
C VAL A 486 15.74 -24.05 -1.02
N ARG A 487 15.26 -24.18 0.22
CA ARG A 487 14.92 -23.02 1.07
C ARG A 487 16.19 -22.27 1.47
N HIS A 488 17.22 -23.00 1.91
CA HIS A 488 18.52 -22.40 2.22
C HIS A 488 19.16 -21.76 0.98
N PHE A 489 19.08 -22.42 -0.17
CA PHE A 489 19.58 -21.87 -1.43
C PHE A 489 18.84 -20.56 -1.82
N LEU A 490 17.51 -20.54 -1.75
CA LEU A 490 16.72 -19.35 -2.07
C LEU A 490 17.01 -18.19 -1.10
N ALA A 491 17.18 -18.47 0.19
CA ALA A 491 17.60 -17.45 1.15
C ALA A 491 18.97 -16.85 0.79
N ALA A 492 19.92 -17.70 0.40
CA ALA A 492 21.23 -17.25 -0.06
C ALA A 492 21.16 -16.45 -1.37
N LEU A 493 20.30 -16.86 -2.29
CA LEU A 493 20.10 -16.13 -3.54
C LEU A 493 19.52 -14.73 -3.30
N PHE A 494 18.56 -14.59 -2.39
CA PHE A 494 18.02 -13.28 -1.99
C PHE A 494 19.10 -12.41 -1.36
N GLU A 495 19.99 -12.98 -0.55
CA GLU A 495 21.11 -12.24 0.02
C GLU A 495 22.15 -11.87 -1.03
N LEU A 496 22.43 -12.74 -2.01
CA LEU A 496 23.24 -12.42 -3.18
C LEU A 496 22.67 -11.20 -3.92
N PHE A 497 21.36 -11.18 -4.19
CA PHE A 497 20.71 -10.04 -4.85
C PHE A 497 20.84 -8.74 -4.06
N ARG A 498 20.66 -8.79 -2.73
CA ARG A 498 20.86 -7.63 -1.84
C ARG A 498 22.31 -7.15 -1.84
N ILE A 499 23.28 -8.06 -1.74
CA ILE A 499 24.70 -7.69 -1.75
C ILE A 499 25.11 -7.11 -3.10
N ARG A 500 24.62 -7.68 -4.19
CA ARG A 500 24.81 -7.14 -5.54
C ARG A 500 23.99 -5.90 -5.80
N ARG A 501 23.06 -5.50 -4.93
CA ARG A 501 22.17 -4.35 -5.12
C ARG A 501 21.50 -4.43 -6.49
N VAL A 502 20.91 -5.58 -6.79
CA VAL A 502 20.03 -5.73 -7.96
C VAL A 502 18.60 -5.71 -7.47
N THR A 503 17.70 -5.10 -8.23
CA THR A 503 16.26 -5.19 -7.92
C THR A 503 15.76 -6.51 -8.47
N ALA A 504 15.41 -7.44 -7.59
CA ALA A 504 15.01 -8.78 -8.01
C ALA A 504 13.48 -8.92 -8.04
N LEU A 505 12.96 -9.65 -9.02
CA LEU A 505 11.61 -10.20 -9.01
C LEU A 505 11.71 -11.72 -9.16
N VAL A 506 11.25 -12.44 -8.13
CA VAL A 506 11.25 -13.90 -8.10
C VAL A 506 9.83 -14.38 -8.30
N VAL A 507 9.59 -15.13 -9.37
CA VAL A 507 8.28 -15.72 -9.66
C VAL A 507 8.21 -17.10 -9.01
N ASP A 508 7.24 -17.29 -8.12
CA ASP A 508 7.00 -18.54 -7.41
C ASP A 508 5.61 -19.06 -7.78
N THR A 509 5.56 -20.00 -8.71
CA THR A 509 4.30 -20.65 -9.08
C THR A 509 4.05 -21.83 -8.16
N VAL A 510 2.87 -21.94 -7.56
CA VAL A 510 2.57 -22.98 -6.58
C VAL A 510 1.33 -23.78 -6.97
N GLU A 511 1.32 -25.06 -6.61
CA GLU A 511 0.19 -25.97 -6.79
C GLU A 511 -0.78 -25.88 -5.60
N ALA A 512 -1.38 -24.70 -5.41
CA ALA A 512 -2.35 -24.49 -4.33
C ALA A 512 -3.70 -25.16 -4.63
N GLY A 513 -4.11 -25.17 -5.90
CA GLY A 513 -5.48 -25.47 -6.30
C GLY A 513 -6.46 -24.35 -5.89
N GLU A 514 -7.64 -24.30 -6.52
CA GLU A 514 -8.56 -23.14 -6.45
C GLU A 514 -8.99 -22.71 -5.04
N SER A 515 -8.88 -23.61 -4.04
CA SER A 515 -9.37 -23.38 -2.67
C SER A 515 -8.30 -23.13 -1.62
N ARG A 516 -7.00 -23.35 -1.91
CA ARG A 516 -5.93 -23.11 -0.92
C ARG A 516 -5.29 -21.76 -1.14
N ASN A 517 -4.66 -21.22 -0.11
CA ASN A 517 -3.92 -19.97 -0.22
C ASN A 517 -2.51 -20.28 -0.77
N PRO A 518 -2.15 -19.81 -1.98
CA PRO A 518 -0.83 -20.05 -2.56
C PRO A 518 0.31 -19.50 -1.69
N LEU A 519 0.05 -18.46 -0.88
CA LEU A 519 1.02 -17.90 0.05
C LEU A 519 1.44 -18.88 1.15
N GLU A 520 0.58 -19.83 1.54
CA GLU A 520 0.92 -20.83 2.56
C GLU A 520 1.97 -21.82 2.07
N GLN A 521 2.09 -21.97 0.74
CA GLN A 521 3.05 -22.85 0.09
C GLN A 521 4.33 -22.10 -0.32
N SER A 522 4.25 -20.78 -0.52
CA SER A 522 5.40 -19.96 -0.94
C SER A 522 6.35 -19.66 0.23
N PHE A 523 7.47 -20.37 0.26
CA PHE A 523 8.54 -20.07 1.22
C PHE A 523 9.20 -18.69 0.95
N VAL A 524 9.36 -18.32 -0.33
CA VAL A 524 10.07 -17.08 -0.70
C VAL A 524 9.29 -15.82 -0.36
N ALA A 525 7.96 -15.88 -0.26
CA ALA A 525 7.14 -14.75 0.20
C ALA A 525 7.57 -14.24 1.59
N GLY A 526 8.02 -15.14 2.48
CA GLY A 526 8.53 -14.78 3.80
C GLY A 526 9.90 -14.10 3.79
N LEU A 527 10.70 -14.30 2.75
CA LEU A 527 12.04 -13.73 2.59
C LEU A 527 12.06 -12.40 1.84
N ALA A 528 11.00 -12.14 1.07
CA ALA A 528 10.89 -10.99 0.17
C ALA A 528 10.61 -9.68 0.92
N ASP A 529 11.14 -8.61 0.35
CA ASP A 529 10.86 -7.25 0.77
C ASP A 529 9.45 -6.86 0.27
N ASN A 530 9.16 -7.14 -1.01
CA ASN A 530 7.85 -6.91 -1.61
C ASN A 530 7.17 -8.25 -1.97
N VAL A 531 5.87 -8.36 -1.74
CA VAL A 531 5.10 -9.58 -2.04
C VAL A 531 3.89 -9.20 -2.89
N PHE A 532 3.84 -9.77 -4.08
CA PHE A 532 2.74 -9.71 -5.02
C PHE A 532 2.07 -11.08 -5.10
N LEU A 533 0.76 -11.09 -5.31
CA LEU A 533 -0.04 -12.29 -5.46
C LEU A 533 -0.85 -12.22 -6.74
N LEU A 534 -0.77 -13.27 -7.56
CA LEU A 534 -1.63 -13.51 -8.70
C LEU A 534 -2.43 -14.80 -8.46
N ARG A 535 -3.76 -14.72 -8.46
CA ARG A 535 -4.62 -15.86 -8.13
C ARG A 535 -5.70 -16.07 -9.18
N HIS A 536 -6.06 -17.32 -9.46
CA HIS A 536 -7.27 -17.65 -10.21
C HIS A 536 -8.51 -17.55 -9.32
N VAL A 537 -9.50 -16.83 -9.82
CA VAL A 537 -10.77 -16.64 -9.13
C VAL A 537 -11.90 -16.93 -10.11
N GLU A 538 -12.72 -17.94 -9.83
CA GLU A 538 -13.90 -18.21 -10.64
C GLU A 538 -14.99 -17.18 -10.30
N PHE A 539 -15.40 -16.39 -11.30
CA PHE A 539 -16.50 -15.45 -11.15
C PHE A 539 -17.42 -15.54 -12.37
N ARG A 540 -18.71 -15.78 -12.11
CA ARG A 540 -19.73 -15.96 -13.17
C ARG A 540 -19.32 -17.00 -14.23
N SER A 541 -18.79 -18.13 -13.78
CA SER A 541 -18.32 -19.23 -14.62
C SER A 541 -17.22 -18.85 -15.60
N ARG A 542 -16.41 -17.84 -15.25
CA ARG A 542 -15.19 -17.48 -15.97
C ARG A 542 -14.02 -17.41 -14.97
N PRO A 543 -12.83 -17.93 -15.33
CA PRO A 543 -11.65 -17.72 -14.52
C PRO A 543 -11.14 -16.29 -14.72
N HIS A 544 -10.93 -15.59 -13.61
CA HIS A 544 -10.33 -14.26 -13.57
C HIS A 544 -8.95 -14.35 -12.90
N ARG A 545 -8.05 -13.43 -13.26
CA ARG A 545 -6.67 -13.38 -12.75
C ARG A 545 -6.54 -12.20 -11.81
N VAL A 546 -6.72 -12.47 -10.52
CA VAL A 546 -6.74 -11.42 -9.51
C VAL A 546 -5.33 -11.15 -9.02
N PHE A 547 -4.84 -9.94 -9.30
CA PHE A 547 -3.60 -9.39 -8.80
C PHE A 547 -3.82 -8.61 -7.51
N SER A 548 -2.92 -8.80 -6.55
CA SER A 548 -2.93 -8.12 -5.25
C SER A 548 -1.50 -7.80 -4.81
N VAL A 549 -1.35 -6.67 -4.13
CA VAL A 549 -0.10 -6.29 -3.48
C VAL A 549 -0.27 -6.55 -1.98
N LEU A 550 0.51 -7.49 -1.44
CA LEU A 550 0.37 -7.92 -0.04
C LEU A 550 1.38 -7.25 0.89
N LYS A 551 2.52 -6.84 0.33
CA LYS A 551 3.60 -6.20 1.08
C LYS A 551 4.42 -5.33 0.14
N LEU A 552 4.67 -4.08 0.55
CA LEU A 552 5.67 -3.21 -0.06
C LEU A 552 6.59 -2.63 1.01
N VAL A 553 7.90 -2.65 0.78
CA VAL A 553 8.85 -2.02 1.71
C VAL A 553 8.83 -0.50 1.55
N GLY A 554 8.44 0.17 2.63
CA GLY A 554 8.59 1.61 2.79
C GLY A 554 7.56 2.46 2.04
N GLY A 555 6.40 1.90 1.76
CA GLY A 555 5.19 2.61 1.32
C GLY A 555 3.94 1.99 1.96
N GLY A 556 2.77 2.62 1.76
CA GLY A 556 1.50 1.97 2.04
C GLY A 556 1.32 0.75 1.13
N THR A 557 0.67 -0.30 1.62
CA THR A 557 0.28 -1.45 0.79
C THR A 557 -1.13 -1.20 0.29
N PRO A 558 -1.38 -1.19 -1.04
CA PRO A 558 -2.74 -1.05 -1.56
C PRO A 558 -3.63 -2.21 -1.11
N ASP A 559 -4.83 -1.90 -0.60
CA ASP A 559 -5.84 -2.91 -0.25
C ASP A 559 -6.71 -3.32 -1.45
N THR A 560 -6.52 -2.66 -2.61
CA THR A 560 -7.30 -2.89 -3.83
C THR A 560 -6.85 -4.18 -4.54
N LEU A 561 -7.83 -4.91 -5.08
CA LEU A 561 -7.63 -6.10 -5.90
C LEU A 561 -7.95 -5.77 -7.35
N TRP A 562 -7.09 -6.20 -8.27
CA TRP A 562 -7.24 -5.93 -9.70
C TRP A 562 -7.40 -7.21 -10.49
N ASP A 563 -8.40 -7.24 -11.37
CA ASP A 563 -8.57 -8.31 -12.35
C ASP A 563 -7.73 -8.00 -13.58
N LEU A 564 -6.70 -8.81 -13.85
CA LEU A 564 -5.83 -8.65 -15.01
C LEU A 564 -6.47 -9.32 -16.22
N ASP A 565 -6.89 -8.48 -17.17
CA ASP A 565 -7.45 -8.90 -18.45
C ASP A 565 -6.54 -8.50 -19.61
N GLU A 566 -6.70 -9.16 -20.76
CA GLU A 566 -6.00 -8.83 -21.99
C GLU A 566 -6.88 -7.98 -22.89
N GLU A 567 -6.37 -6.82 -23.31
CA GLU A 567 -7.00 -6.01 -24.34
C GLU A 567 -6.13 -5.99 -25.59
N ILE A 568 -6.72 -6.36 -26.74
CA ILE A 568 -6.05 -6.23 -28.04
C ILE A 568 -6.03 -4.75 -28.41
N GLU A 569 -4.84 -4.21 -28.61
CA GLU A 569 -4.67 -2.82 -29.02
C GLU A 569 -5.29 -2.60 -30.41
N LYS A 570 -6.08 -1.53 -30.57
CA LYS A 570 -6.89 -1.28 -31.78
C LYS A 570 -6.08 -1.03 -33.05
N ASP A 571 -4.77 -0.87 -32.92
CA ASP A 571 -3.85 -0.50 -34.01
C ASP A 571 -3.52 -1.68 -34.95
N GLY A 572 -4.22 -2.81 -34.82
CA GLY A 572 -4.24 -3.90 -35.81
C GLY A 572 -3.00 -4.80 -35.83
N LYS A 573 -2.02 -4.56 -34.95
CA LYS A 573 -0.81 -5.40 -34.84
C LYS A 573 -1.00 -6.66 -33.98
N GLY A 574 -2.19 -6.87 -33.42
CA GLY A 574 -2.47 -8.02 -32.56
C GLY A 574 -1.75 -8.00 -31.21
N ILE A 575 -1.14 -6.88 -30.83
CA ILE A 575 -0.45 -6.70 -29.54
C ILE A 575 -1.51 -6.68 -28.44
N THR A 576 -1.34 -7.56 -27.46
CA THR A 576 -2.17 -7.63 -26.25
C THR A 576 -1.55 -6.77 -25.16
N LYS A 577 -2.35 -5.92 -24.54
CA LYS A 577 -1.97 -5.16 -23.35
C LYS A 577 -2.65 -5.77 -22.13
N LEU A 578 -1.88 -6.01 -21.06
CA LEU A 578 -2.46 -6.34 -19.76
C LEU A 578 -3.09 -5.07 -19.14
N VAL A 579 -4.37 -5.16 -18.81
CA VAL A 579 -5.17 -4.08 -18.24
C VAL A 579 -5.70 -4.54 -16.88
N ALA A 580 -5.54 -3.70 -15.86
CA ALA A 580 -6.01 -3.94 -14.51
C ALA A 580 -7.43 -3.39 -14.38
N ARG A 581 -8.42 -4.25 -14.19
CA ARG A 581 -9.83 -3.87 -14.03
C ARG A 581 -10.28 -3.97 -12.58
N ASP A 582 -11.19 -3.10 -12.17
CA ASP A 582 -11.73 -3.08 -10.80
C ASP A 582 -12.95 -4.03 -10.66
N THR A 583 -12.91 -5.18 -11.34
CA THR A 583 -14.03 -6.15 -11.45
C THR A 583 -14.55 -6.58 -10.07
N PHE A 584 -13.66 -6.72 -9.10
CA PHE A 584 -13.96 -7.26 -7.77
C PHE A 584 -14.19 -6.19 -6.70
N ALA A 585 -14.28 -4.91 -7.06
CA ALA A 585 -14.48 -3.81 -6.10
C ALA A 585 -15.72 -3.99 -5.20
N LEU A 586 -16.70 -4.79 -5.64
CA LEU A 586 -17.95 -5.07 -4.94
C LEU A 586 -18.05 -6.50 -4.39
N CYS A 587 -16.93 -7.23 -4.31
CA CYS A 587 -16.90 -8.62 -3.84
C CYS A 587 -16.00 -8.75 -2.60
N LYS A 588 -16.40 -9.60 -1.67
CA LYS A 588 -15.59 -10.07 -0.54
C LYS A 588 -15.08 -11.49 -0.81
N ASN A 589 -14.14 -11.96 0.00
CA ASN A 589 -13.58 -13.31 -0.11
C ASN A 589 -12.97 -13.64 -1.49
N VAL A 590 -12.58 -12.62 -2.27
CA VAL A 590 -12.04 -12.78 -3.63
C VAL A 590 -10.79 -13.65 -3.62
N LEU A 591 -9.86 -13.37 -2.70
CA LEU A 591 -8.63 -14.16 -2.53
C LEU A 591 -8.88 -15.57 -1.95
N SER A 592 -10.11 -15.96 -1.61
CA SER A 592 -10.45 -17.35 -1.28
C SER A 592 -10.78 -18.21 -2.50
N GLY A 593 -10.81 -17.61 -3.70
CA GLY A 593 -11.29 -18.24 -4.94
C GLY A 593 -12.81 -18.24 -5.08
N LYS A 594 -13.56 -17.88 -4.03
CA LYS A 594 -15.02 -17.78 -4.01
C LYS A 594 -15.47 -16.35 -3.75
N PRO A 595 -15.45 -15.48 -4.77
CA PRO A 595 -15.87 -14.09 -4.62
C PRO A 595 -17.37 -14.07 -4.31
N GLU A 596 -17.70 -13.52 -3.16
CA GLU A 596 -19.09 -13.28 -2.77
C GLU A 596 -19.42 -11.82 -2.98
N PRO A 597 -20.54 -11.47 -3.63
CA PRO A 597 -20.94 -10.09 -3.69
C PRO A 597 -21.18 -9.55 -2.28
N ILE A 598 -20.78 -8.30 -2.06
CA ILE A 598 -21.04 -7.58 -0.84
C ILE A 598 -22.57 -7.39 -0.71
N ASN A 599 -23.14 -7.82 0.42
CA ASN A 599 -24.55 -7.59 0.72
C ASN A 599 -24.75 -6.20 1.31
N ILE A 600 -25.53 -5.37 0.62
CA ILE A 600 -25.81 -4.01 1.05
C ILE A 600 -27.29 -3.91 1.40
N ARG A 601 -27.60 -3.44 2.61
CA ARG A 601 -28.98 -3.11 2.99
C ARG A 601 -29.14 -1.61 3.07
N ILE A 602 -30.12 -1.08 2.35
CA ILE A 602 -30.51 0.33 2.40
C ILE A 602 -31.88 0.40 3.08
N THR A 603 -31.95 1.10 4.21
CA THR A 603 -33.21 1.34 4.93
C THR A 603 -33.65 2.77 4.68
N LEU A 604 -34.80 2.96 4.03
CA LEU A 604 -35.36 4.27 3.71
C LEU A 604 -36.76 4.39 4.33
N TYR A 605 -37.12 5.58 4.79
CA TYR A 605 -38.51 5.91 5.06
C TYR A 605 -39.30 5.94 3.74
N GLN A 606 -40.61 5.74 3.82
CA GLN A 606 -41.57 5.86 2.74
C GLN A 606 -42.76 6.58 3.34
N ASP A 607 -43.25 7.60 2.64
CA ASP A 607 -44.51 8.26 2.98
C ASP A 607 -45.69 7.40 2.49
N GLU A 608 -46.84 8.01 2.24
CA GLU A 608 -48.03 7.28 1.81
C GLU A 608 -47.80 6.57 0.47
N LYS A 609 -48.25 5.32 0.40
CA LYS A 609 -48.15 4.50 -0.80
C LYS A 609 -48.84 5.20 -1.97
N GLY A 610 -48.12 5.38 -3.08
CA GLY A 610 -48.59 6.08 -4.28
C GLY A 610 -48.23 7.55 -4.35
N SER A 611 -47.64 8.14 -3.31
CA SER A 611 -47.11 9.50 -3.38
C SER A 611 -46.00 9.61 -4.45
N PRO A 612 -45.69 10.81 -4.98
CA PRO A 612 -44.55 10.98 -5.88
C PRO A 612 -43.21 10.61 -5.24
N PHE A 613 -43.10 10.69 -3.92
CA PHE A 613 -41.90 10.28 -3.21
C PHE A 613 -41.80 8.75 -3.10
N ASP A 614 -42.92 8.05 -2.86
CA ASP A 614 -43.01 6.60 -2.95
C ASP A 614 -42.66 6.10 -4.36
N GLN A 615 -43.23 6.75 -5.39
CA GLN A 615 -42.93 6.43 -6.79
C GLN A 615 -41.45 6.66 -7.12
N TYR A 616 -40.85 7.73 -6.61
CA TYR A 616 -39.41 7.98 -6.71
C TYR A 616 -38.58 6.89 -6.06
N LEU A 617 -38.90 6.53 -4.80
CA LEU A 617 -38.17 5.50 -4.07
C LEU A 617 -38.30 4.13 -4.72
N THR A 618 -39.48 3.82 -5.26
CA THR A 618 -39.73 2.59 -6.01
C THR A 618 -38.93 2.57 -7.32
N THR A 619 -38.98 3.65 -8.10
CA THR A 619 -38.19 3.79 -9.34
C THR A 619 -36.69 3.69 -9.08
N ARG A 620 -36.20 4.36 -8.04
CA ARG A 620 -34.78 4.29 -7.64
C ARG A 620 -34.39 2.93 -7.13
N LYS A 621 -35.26 2.25 -6.39
CA LYS A 621 -35.04 0.88 -5.95
C LYS A 621 -34.86 -0.06 -7.13
N ASP A 622 -35.66 0.07 -8.17
CA ASP A 622 -35.54 -0.75 -9.36
C ASP A 622 -34.28 -0.40 -10.18
N LEU A 623 -33.95 0.89 -10.31
CA LEU A 623 -32.70 1.34 -10.94
C LEU A 623 -31.45 0.83 -10.20
N LEU A 624 -31.44 0.89 -8.87
CA LEU A 624 -30.32 0.41 -8.06
C LEU A 624 -30.21 -1.11 -8.11
N ARG A 625 -31.33 -1.84 -8.14
CA ARG A 625 -31.33 -3.29 -8.38
C ARG A 625 -30.84 -3.64 -9.77
N GLN A 626 -31.15 -2.83 -10.77
CA GLN A 626 -30.63 -3.02 -12.13
C GLN A 626 -29.11 -2.77 -12.19
N HIS A 627 -28.63 -1.74 -11.48
CA HIS A 627 -27.22 -1.35 -11.53
C HIS A 627 -26.30 -2.22 -10.66
N PHE A 628 -26.75 -2.56 -9.45
CA PHE A 628 -25.95 -3.30 -8.45
C PHE A 628 -26.41 -4.75 -8.22
N GLY A 629 -27.47 -5.18 -8.89
CA GLY A 629 -28.03 -6.53 -8.77
C GLY A 629 -28.88 -6.75 -7.52
N GLN A 630 -29.19 -8.03 -7.24
CA GLN A 630 -30.01 -8.43 -6.09
C GLN A 630 -29.33 -8.24 -4.73
N ASN A 631 -28.03 -7.92 -4.73
CA ASN A 631 -27.20 -7.79 -3.53
C ASN A 631 -27.44 -6.47 -2.78
N VAL A 632 -28.13 -5.51 -3.41
CA VAL A 632 -28.62 -4.30 -2.74
C VAL A 632 -30.08 -4.50 -2.33
N LYS A 633 -30.29 -4.79 -1.05
CA LYS A 633 -31.63 -4.92 -0.45
C LYS A 633 -32.11 -3.56 0.04
N ILE A 634 -33.03 -2.95 -0.70
CA ILE A 634 -33.69 -1.70 -0.29
C ILE A 634 -35.02 -2.00 0.41
N GLU A 635 -35.06 -1.67 1.69
CA GLU A 635 -36.23 -1.80 2.56
C GLU A 635 -36.84 -0.42 2.78
N LEU A 636 -38.11 -0.28 2.42
CA LEU A 636 -38.90 0.93 2.56
C LEU A 636 -39.81 0.75 3.78
N TYR A 637 -39.85 1.73 4.68
CA TYR A 637 -40.61 1.67 5.92
C TYR A 637 -41.51 2.90 6.07
N GLY A 638 -42.79 2.68 6.36
CA GLY A 638 -43.68 3.76 6.83
C GLY A 638 -43.18 4.36 8.15
N ALA A 639 -43.67 5.56 8.50
CA ALA A 639 -43.20 6.35 9.63
C ALA A 639 -42.96 5.58 10.94
N GLU A 640 -43.95 4.78 11.38
CA GLU A 640 -43.86 4.04 12.64
C GLU A 640 -42.83 2.91 12.58
N ALA A 641 -42.77 2.16 11.47
CA ALA A 641 -41.82 1.08 11.30
C ALA A 641 -40.39 1.61 11.13
N HIS A 642 -40.24 2.75 10.46
CA HIS A 642 -38.95 3.42 10.31
C HIS A 642 -38.40 3.91 11.65
N ALA A 643 -39.23 4.53 12.49
CA ALA A 643 -38.85 4.93 13.84
C ALA A 643 -38.41 3.73 14.71
N LYS A 644 -39.09 2.57 14.57
CA LYS A 644 -38.69 1.31 15.23
C LYS A 644 -37.31 0.85 14.76
N VAL A 645 -37.05 0.82 13.45
CA VAL A 645 -35.72 0.46 12.90
C VAL A 645 -34.65 1.41 13.44
N GLN A 646 -34.88 2.72 13.41
CA GLN A 646 -33.94 3.72 13.95
C GLN A 646 -33.67 3.51 15.44
N SER A 647 -34.70 3.19 16.24
CA SER A 647 -34.53 2.92 17.67
C SER A 647 -33.68 1.66 17.94
N LEU A 648 -33.89 0.59 17.17
CA LEU A 648 -33.12 -0.66 17.28
C LEU A 648 -31.65 -0.44 16.96
N LEU A 649 -31.37 0.42 15.97
CA LEU A 649 -30.00 0.80 15.60
C LEU A 649 -29.28 1.60 16.67
N THR A 650 -29.98 2.13 17.68
CA THR A 650 -29.37 2.81 18.85
C THR A 650 -29.15 1.89 20.04
N LEU A 651 -29.58 0.62 19.98
CA LEU A 651 -29.31 -0.35 21.04
C LEU A 651 -27.87 -0.86 20.96
N PRO A 652 -27.09 -0.85 22.06
CA PRO A 652 -25.77 -1.46 22.10
C PRO A 652 -25.82 -2.93 21.66
N GLY A 653 -24.96 -3.34 20.72
CA GLY A 653 -24.91 -4.72 20.25
C GLY A 653 -25.99 -5.12 19.24
N ALA A 654 -26.67 -4.16 18.59
CA ALA A 654 -27.59 -4.47 17.50
C ALA A 654 -26.90 -5.34 16.42
N PRO A 655 -27.42 -6.55 16.11
CA PRO A 655 -26.78 -7.46 15.18
C PRO A 655 -26.68 -6.83 13.78
N GLN A 656 -25.48 -6.83 13.21
CA GLN A 656 -25.27 -6.47 11.81
C GLN A 656 -25.60 -7.69 10.95
N PHE A 657 -26.69 -7.61 10.19
CA PHE A 657 -27.18 -8.72 9.37
C PHE A 657 -26.63 -8.71 7.93
N VAL A 658 -25.80 -7.73 7.56
CA VAL A 658 -25.32 -7.50 6.19
C VAL A 658 -23.91 -6.90 6.19
N ASP A 659 -23.20 -7.02 5.07
CA ASP A 659 -21.84 -6.53 4.91
C ASP A 659 -21.76 -5.00 4.97
N CYS A 660 -22.75 -4.28 4.45
CA CYS A 660 -22.92 -2.82 4.60
C CYS A 660 -24.38 -2.48 4.88
N GLN A 661 -24.63 -1.70 5.93
CA GLN A 661 -25.97 -1.18 6.21
C GLN A 661 -25.96 0.35 6.11
N ILE A 662 -26.71 0.85 5.13
CA ILE A 662 -26.97 2.27 4.91
C ILE A 662 -28.37 2.56 5.45
N VAL A 663 -28.47 3.51 6.37
CA VAL A 663 -29.74 3.84 7.01
C VAL A 663 -30.04 5.31 6.84
N ALA A 664 -31.27 5.61 6.43
CA ALA A 664 -31.86 6.94 6.55
C ALA A 664 -32.09 7.28 8.03
N LEU A 665 -31.27 8.17 8.58
CA LEU A 665 -31.40 8.66 9.95
C LEU A 665 -32.13 10.00 9.96
N ASP A 666 -32.84 10.25 11.06
CA ASP A 666 -33.37 11.56 11.41
C ASP A 666 -32.33 12.32 12.28
N GLU A 667 -32.41 13.66 12.31
CA GLU A 667 -31.57 14.57 13.10
C GLU A 667 -31.49 14.14 14.56
N PHE A 668 -32.62 13.70 15.11
CA PHE A 668 -32.74 13.27 16.50
C PHE A 668 -31.81 12.10 16.85
N TRP A 669 -31.69 11.11 15.94
CA TRP A 669 -30.91 9.90 16.17
C TRP A 669 -29.43 10.08 15.80
N LEU A 670 -29.13 11.00 14.88
CA LEU A 670 -27.78 11.27 14.41
C LEU A 670 -26.84 11.66 15.55
N HIS A 671 -27.26 12.61 16.40
CA HIS A 671 -26.50 13.04 17.57
C HIS A 671 -26.06 11.86 18.44
N ARG A 672 -26.99 10.95 18.75
CA ARG A 672 -26.74 9.80 19.61
C ARG A 672 -25.77 8.81 18.98
N LEU A 673 -25.95 8.51 17.70
CA LEU A 673 -25.10 7.58 16.96
C LEU A 673 -23.66 8.10 16.76
N ILE A 674 -23.49 9.41 16.57
CA ILE A 674 -22.16 10.07 16.55
C ILE A 674 -21.50 9.95 17.92
N LYS A 675 -22.21 10.30 19.00
CA LYS A 675 -21.69 10.24 20.37
C LYS A 675 -21.27 8.82 20.76
N GLU A 676 -22.04 7.82 20.37
CA GLU A 676 -21.75 6.40 20.62
C GLU A 676 -20.71 5.82 19.62
N LYS A 677 -20.16 6.65 18.72
CA LYS A 677 -19.17 6.26 17.69
C LYS A 677 -19.63 5.09 16.81
N ARG A 678 -20.92 5.03 16.49
CA ARG A 678 -21.53 3.92 15.72
C ARG A 678 -21.58 4.15 14.22
N LEU A 679 -21.36 5.38 13.78
CA LEU A 679 -21.27 5.76 12.37
C LEU A 679 -19.83 5.75 11.89
N GLU A 680 -19.62 5.23 10.68
CA GLU A 680 -18.35 5.29 9.96
C GLU A 680 -18.06 6.73 9.57
N ASP A 681 -16.87 7.22 9.91
CA ASP A 681 -16.43 8.56 9.53
C ASP A 681 -15.89 8.51 8.11
N LEU A 682 -16.61 9.12 7.17
CA LEU A 682 -16.26 9.07 5.76
C LEU A 682 -15.02 9.91 5.44
N SER A 683 -14.57 10.79 6.34
CA SER A 683 -13.42 11.66 6.12
C SER A 683 -12.11 10.91 5.88
N THR A 684 -12.04 9.63 6.26
CA THR A 684 -10.89 8.74 6.02
C THR A 684 -10.85 8.16 4.61
N TYR A 685 -11.97 8.18 3.89
CA TYR A 685 -12.11 7.58 2.56
C TYR A 685 -12.00 8.60 1.42
N PHE A 686 -11.90 9.89 1.75
CA PHE A 686 -11.78 10.96 0.78
C PHE A 686 -10.38 11.60 0.84
N PRO A 687 -9.70 11.84 -0.30
CA PRO A 687 -8.42 12.54 -0.30
C PRO A 687 -8.60 13.96 0.25
N LYS A 688 -7.83 14.31 1.29
CA LYS A 688 -7.89 15.65 1.91
C LYS A 688 -7.47 16.78 0.97
N ASP A 689 -6.77 16.43 -0.11
CA ASP A 689 -6.09 17.37 -1.01
C ASP A 689 -6.70 17.41 -2.43
N ASP A 690 -7.82 16.72 -2.69
CA ASP A 690 -8.47 16.78 -4.00
C ASP A 690 -9.24 18.12 -4.14
N PRO A 691 -8.79 19.06 -5.00
CA PRO A 691 -9.43 20.35 -5.17
C PRO A 691 -10.82 20.26 -5.81
N GLU A 692 -11.17 19.15 -6.46
CA GLU A 692 -12.53 18.90 -6.97
C GLU A 692 -13.48 18.43 -5.87
N TRP A 693 -12.95 18.02 -4.72
CA TRP A 693 -13.75 17.52 -3.61
C TRP A 693 -14.32 18.65 -2.75
N ASP A 694 -15.51 19.10 -3.13
CA ASP A 694 -16.32 20.00 -2.32
C ASP A 694 -17.22 19.18 -1.38
N TRP A 695 -16.75 18.91 -0.17
CA TRP A 695 -17.50 18.17 0.86
C TRP A 695 -18.87 18.77 1.18
N THR A 696 -19.09 20.06 0.87
CA THR A 696 -20.41 20.71 1.00
C THR A 696 -21.45 20.11 0.03
N GLN A 697 -21.02 19.32 -0.96
CA GLN A 697 -21.88 18.52 -1.84
C GLN A 697 -22.51 17.29 -1.15
N TYR A 698 -22.01 16.89 0.02
CA TYR A 698 -22.36 15.64 0.71
C TYR A 698 -22.75 15.83 2.18
N VAL A 699 -22.71 17.06 2.70
CA VAL A 699 -22.91 17.38 4.12
C VAL A 699 -23.78 18.64 4.23
N SER A 700 -24.87 18.57 5.00
CA SER A 700 -25.77 19.70 5.24
C SER A 700 -25.35 20.52 6.47
N ALA A 701 -25.78 21.77 6.59
CA ALA A 701 -25.54 22.59 7.77
C ALA A 701 -26.05 21.95 9.09
N ALA A 702 -27.04 21.06 9.00
CA ALA A 702 -27.59 20.36 10.16
C ALA A 702 -26.65 19.27 10.70
N HIS A 703 -25.80 18.68 9.85
CA HIS A 703 -24.70 17.82 10.29
C HIS A 703 -23.70 18.57 11.17
N ASP A 704 -23.33 19.79 10.81
CA ASP A 704 -22.34 20.57 11.55
C ASP A 704 -22.88 21.03 12.90
N ILE A 705 -24.18 21.28 12.98
CA ILE A 705 -24.87 21.56 14.24
C ILE A 705 -24.85 20.32 15.14
N ALA A 706 -25.11 19.13 14.59
CA ALA A 706 -25.02 17.88 15.34
C ALA A 706 -23.59 17.62 15.85
N LEU A 707 -22.57 17.87 15.04
CA LEU A 707 -21.17 17.83 15.48
C LEU A 707 -20.88 18.88 16.55
N TYR A 708 -21.34 20.12 16.38
CA TYR A 708 -21.10 21.22 17.32
C TYR A 708 -21.69 20.95 18.70
N GLN A 709 -22.90 20.41 18.77
CA GLN A 709 -23.56 20.05 20.02
C GLN A 709 -22.81 18.96 20.81
N ASN A 710 -21.92 18.22 20.13
CA ASN A 710 -21.16 17.10 20.69
C ASN A 710 -19.67 17.35 20.73
N LYS A 711 -19.25 18.61 20.55
CA LYS A 711 -17.83 18.95 20.51
C LYS A 711 -17.13 18.49 21.79
N PRO A 712 -15.89 17.96 21.69
CA PRO A 712 -15.06 17.67 22.84
C PRO A 712 -14.86 18.94 23.67
N GLU A 713 -14.79 18.80 25.00
CA GLU A 713 -14.44 19.92 25.88
C GLU A 713 -13.03 20.47 25.56
N ASN A 714 -12.16 19.63 25.02
CA ASN A 714 -10.82 19.98 24.60
C ASN A 714 -10.82 20.68 23.23
N THR A 715 -10.49 21.97 23.21
CA THR A 715 -10.39 22.79 21.98
C THR A 715 -9.34 22.29 21.00
N LYS A 716 -8.29 21.60 21.46
CA LYS A 716 -7.27 21.02 20.54
C LYS A 716 -7.83 19.88 19.70
N GLU A 717 -8.89 19.21 20.15
CA GLU A 717 -9.55 18.13 19.44
C GLU A 717 -10.63 18.62 18.47
N TRP A 718 -11.00 19.90 18.52
CA TRP A 718 -12.07 20.45 17.67
C TRP A 718 -11.76 20.27 16.18
N LYS A 719 -10.50 20.44 15.77
CA LYS A 719 -10.13 20.28 14.36
C LYS A 719 -10.37 18.84 13.88
N ALA A 720 -10.02 17.85 14.69
CA ALA A 720 -10.24 16.44 14.38
C ALA A 720 -11.73 16.04 14.51
N TRP A 721 -12.46 16.67 15.43
CA TRP A 721 -13.90 16.43 15.63
C TRP A 721 -14.74 17.00 14.49
N PHE A 722 -14.52 18.26 14.14
CA PHE A 722 -15.19 18.92 13.03
C PHE A 722 -14.62 18.51 11.67
N SER A 723 -13.59 17.65 11.61
CA SER A 723 -13.20 16.97 10.37
C SER A 723 -13.97 15.68 10.13
N GLN A 724 -14.73 15.16 11.11
CA GLN A 724 -15.56 13.97 10.90
C GLN A 724 -16.67 14.28 9.90
N ARG A 725 -16.96 13.34 9.00
CA ARG A 725 -17.94 13.50 7.92
C ARG A 725 -18.85 12.29 7.88
N PHE A 726 -20.16 12.51 8.03
CA PHE A 726 -21.17 11.51 7.81
C PHE A 726 -21.98 11.90 6.56
N ALA A 727 -22.30 10.94 5.70
CA ALA A 727 -22.99 11.25 4.45
C ALA A 727 -24.41 11.79 4.68
N VAL A 728 -24.70 12.91 4.04
CA VAL A 728 -26.01 13.57 4.07
C VAL A 728 -26.40 13.94 2.66
N PRO A 729 -27.37 13.24 2.04
CA PRO A 729 -28.02 13.81 0.87
C PRO A 729 -28.73 15.09 1.32
N ALA A 730 -28.33 16.23 0.76
CA ALA A 730 -29.01 17.48 1.02
C ALA A 730 -30.48 17.36 0.54
N ARG A 731 -31.44 17.52 1.45
CA ARG A 731 -32.82 17.85 1.08
C ARG A 731 -33.02 19.35 1.27
N ASN A 732 -33.70 19.97 0.33
CA ASN A 732 -34.06 21.38 0.41
C ASN A 732 -35.04 21.61 1.56
N ASN A 733 -34.59 22.34 2.56
CA ASN A 733 -35.49 23.15 3.37
C ASN A 733 -35.59 24.53 2.72
N CYS A 734 -36.16 24.58 1.52
CA CYS A 734 -36.53 25.84 0.88
C CYS A 734 -38.05 25.86 0.75
N GLY A 735 -38.67 26.62 1.65
CA GLY A 735 -40.07 26.96 1.55
C GLY A 735 -40.36 27.75 0.27
N ILE A 736 -41.50 27.46 -0.32
CA ILE A 736 -41.99 27.99 -1.58
C ILE A 736 -42.92 29.20 -1.31
N LEU A 737 -42.71 30.30 -2.03
CA LEU A 737 -43.57 31.50 -2.04
C LEU A 737 -44.71 31.36 -3.04
N CYS A 738 -45.96 31.71 -2.69
CA CYS A 738 -46.98 32.09 -3.67
C CYS A 738 -47.89 33.23 -3.17
N PHE A 739 -47.93 34.33 -3.93
CA PHE A 739 -49.09 35.23 -4.03
C PHE A 739 -49.18 35.71 -5.49
N GLN A 740 -50.36 35.98 -6.03
CA GLN A 740 -50.55 36.35 -7.44
C GLN A 740 -50.56 37.89 -7.59
N PRO A 741 -49.47 38.53 -8.08
CA PRO A 741 -49.34 40.00 -8.05
C PRO A 741 -50.34 40.70 -8.96
N THR A 742 -50.73 40.05 -10.06
CA THR A 742 -51.78 40.50 -10.99
C THR A 742 -53.12 40.55 -10.30
N LEU A 743 -53.45 39.52 -9.52
CA LEU A 743 -54.69 39.44 -8.76
C LEU A 743 -54.71 40.49 -7.64
N VAL A 744 -53.61 40.66 -6.91
CA VAL A 744 -53.49 41.74 -5.91
C VAL A 744 -53.63 43.12 -6.58
N LYS A 745 -53.01 43.35 -7.74
CA LYS A 745 -53.20 44.61 -8.50
C LYS A 745 -54.65 44.80 -8.95
N GLN A 746 -55.30 43.75 -9.45
CA GLN A 746 -56.67 43.79 -9.95
C GLN A 746 -57.66 44.03 -8.83
N VAL A 747 -57.60 43.19 -7.80
CA VAL A 747 -58.44 43.25 -6.60
C VAL A 747 -58.36 44.64 -5.96
N PHE A 748 -57.15 45.19 -5.81
CA PHE A 748 -56.95 46.47 -5.15
C PHE A 748 -56.81 47.66 -6.12
N ALA A 749 -57.11 47.51 -7.42
CA ALA A 749 -57.08 48.61 -8.39
C ALA A 749 -58.15 49.64 -8.02
N GLY A 750 -57.77 50.93 -7.97
CA GLY A 750 -58.67 52.01 -7.57
C GLY A 750 -59.13 51.97 -6.09
N SER A 751 -58.59 51.05 -5.28
CA SER A 751 -58.92 50.93 -3.86
C SER A 751 -58.17 51.97 -3.02
N SER A 752 -58.62 52.21 -1.79
CA SER A 752 -57.87 53.05 -0.84
C SER A 752 -56.48 52.47 -0.50
N CYS A 753 -56.31 51.16 -0.72
CA CYS A 753 -55.06 50.43 -0.53
C CYS A 753 -54.19 50.37 -1.80
N GLU A 754 -54.59 50.99 -2.91
CA GLU A 754 -53.83 50.97 -4.17
C GLU A 754 -52.42 51.53 -3.98
N SER A 755 -52.21 52.49 -3.07
CA SER A 755 -50.87 52.98 -2.72
C SER A 755 -50.02 51.98 -1.92
N ILE A 756 -50.64 51.11 -1.10
CA ILE A 756 -49.98 50.00 -0.42
C ILE A 756 -49.61 48.93 -1.46
N VAL A 757 -50.51 48.61 -2.39
CA VAL A 757 -50.26 47.63 -3.47
C VAL A 757 -49.25 48.13 -4.48
N LYS A 758 -49.29 49.41 -4.87
CA LYS A 758 -48.25 50.03 -5.71
C LYS A 758 -46.89 49.99 -5.00
N ARG A 759 -46.81 50.19 -3.68
CA ARG A 759 -45.56 49.97 -2.92
C ARG A 759 -45.15 48.50 -2.86
N LEU A 760 -46.11 47.58 -2.74
CA LEU A 760 -45.89 46.12 -2.71
C LEU A 760 -45.44 45.56 -4.08
N VAL A 761 -45.86 46.18 -5.19
CA VAL A 761 -45.65 45.65 -6.55
C VAL A 761 -44.72 46.49 -7.43
N LYS A 762 -44.49 47.78 -7.15
CA LYS A 762 -43.78 48.71 -8.07
C LYS A 762 -42.42 49.21 -7.56
N ASP A 763 -42.08 49.02 -6.28
CA ASP A 763 -40.94 49.71 -5.67
C ASP A 763 -40.02 48.72 -4.93
N SER A 764 -39.02 48.20 -5.65
CA SER A 764 -37.99 47.27 -5.11
C SER A 764 -37.13 47.89 -4.00
N GLN A 765 -37.23 49.21 -3.78
CA GLN A 765 -36.49 49.93 -2.75
C GLN A 765 -37.33 50.42 -1.55
N ALA A 766 -38.66 50.28 -1.59
CA ALA A 766 -39.55 50.83 -0.55
C ALA A 766 -39.42 50.12 0.82
N ARG A 767 -39.61 50.92 1.88
CA ARG A 767 -39.66 50.48 3.28
C ARG A 767 -40.62 49.29 3.46
N SER A 768 -40.25 48.38 4.37
CA SER A 768 -41.00 47.17 4.76
C SER A 768 -42.52 47.41 4.90
N ILE A 769 -43.31 46.51 4.34
CA ILE A 769 -44.76 46.43 4.56
C ILE A 769 -45.00 46.07 6.03
N SER A 770 -45.76 46.90 6.74
CA SER A 770 -46.07 46.64 8.15
C SER A 770 -47.24 45.68 8.30
N TRP A 771 -47.37 45.06 9.48
CA TRP A 771 -48.57 44.30 9.85
C TRP A 771 -49.86 45.11 9.72
N ASP A 772 -49.79 46.43 9.92
CA ASP A 772 -50.93 47.33 9.74
C ASP A 772 -51.28 47.52 8.27
N ASP A 773 -50.30 47.49 7.36
CA ASP A 773 -50.54 47.54 5.92
C ASP A 773 -51.20 46.26 5.41
N LEU A 774 -50.77 45.08 5.88
CA LEU A 774 -51.41 43.80 5.54
C LEU A 774 -52.83 43.70 6.09
N LEU A 775 -53.06 44.22 7.30
CA LEU A 775 -54.40 44.24 7.87
C LEU A 775 -55.32 45.21 7.10
N LYS A 776 -54.80 46.35 6.63
CA LYS A 776 -55.53 47.25 5.73
C LYS A 776 -55.86 46.56 4.42
N LEU A 777 -54.90 45.84 3.82
CA LEU A 777 -55.14 45.05 2.61
C LEU A 777 -56.21 43.98 2.86
N LYS A 778 -56.19 43.27 3.99
CA LYS A 778 -57.24 42.30 4.32
C LYS A 778 -58.62 42.93 4.44
N LYS A 779 -58.73 44.06 5.14
CA LYS A 779 -60.01 44.74 5.33
C LYS A 779 -60.56 45.24 4.00
N GLU A 780 -59.69 45.79 3.17
CA GLU A 780 -60.07 46.21 1.82
C GLU A 780 -60.42 44.99 0.95
N TYR A 781 -59.73 43.86 1.10
CA TYR A 781 -60.05 42.61 0.42
C TYR A 781 -61.45 42.11 0.75
N GLN A 782 -61.79 42.11 2.04
CA GLN A 782 -63.12 41.73 2.52
C GLN A 782 -64.18 42.68 1.98
N ARG A 783 -63.92 44.00 1.97
CA ARG A 783 -64.81 45.00 1.37
C ARG A 783 -65.03 44.75 -0.13
N ILE A 784 -63.98 44.38 -0.86
CA ILE A 784 -64.05 44.07 -2.30
C ILE A 784 -64.84 42.78 -2.53
N LEU A 785 -64.64 41.74 -1.72
CA LEU A 785 -65.43 40.51 -1.78
C LEU A 785 -66.93 40.77 -1.52
N GLU A 786 -67.26 41.66 -0.58
CA GLU A 786 -68.65 42.05 -0.27
C GLU A 786 -69.32 42.86 -1.39
N CYS A 787 -68.56 43.61 -2.19
CA CYS A 787 -69.08 44.42 -3.29
C CYS A 787 -69.01 43.73 -4.67
N LYS A 788 -68.67 42.44 -4.71
CA LYS A 788 -68.31 41.73 -5.93
C LYS A 788 -69.53 41.41 -6.81
N PRO A 789 -69.48 41.63 -8.14
CA PRO A 789 -70.50 41.12 -9.06
C PRO A 789 -70.45 39.58 -9.13
N VAL A 790 -71.64 38.96 -9.15
CA VAL A 790 -71.79 37.49 -9.19
C VAL A 790 -71.10 36.93 -10.44
N GLY A 791 -70.07 36.08 -10.26
CA GLY A 791 -69.42 35.34 -11.35
C GLY A 791 -67.89 35.53 -11.52
N GLU A 792 -67.25 36.46 -10.81
CA GLU A 792 -65.78 36.54 -10.79
C GLU A 792 -65.18 35.51 -9.80
N ASP A 793 -63.94 35.05 -10.02
CA ASP A 793 -63.24 34.04 -9.21
C ASP A 793 -62.10 34.72 -8.40
N TYR A 794 -62.37 35.06 -7.13
CA TYR A 794 -61.36 35.61 -6.21
C TYR A 794 -61.03 34.55 -5.15
N PRO A 795 -59.82 34.58 -4.55
CA PRO A 795 -59.48 33.68 -3.46
C PRO A 795 -60.51 33.74 -2.32
N GLU A 796 -60.81 32.61 -1.71
CA GLU A 796 -61.86 32.56 -0.68
C GLU A 796 -61.41 33.22 0.63
N VAL A 797 -60.10 33.23 0.89
CA VAL A 797 -59.54 33.82 2.11
C VAL A 797 -58.33 34.72 1.82
N PHE A 798 -58.07 35.66 2.72
CA PHE A 798 -56.89 36.52 2.62
C PHE A 798 -55.60 35.82 3.06
N PHE A 799 -55.69 34.92 4.04
CA PHE A 799 -54.57 34.21 4.67
C PHE A 799 -55.06 32.87 5.25
N THR A 800 -54.24 31.81 5.23
CA THR A 800 -54.59 30.44 5.68
C THR A 800 -53.45 29.78 6.48
N PHE A 801 -53.76 28.74 7.27
CA PHE A 801 -52.80 27.87 8.00
C PHE A 801 -53.17 26.37 7.86
N CYS A 802 -52.18 25.51 7.57
CA CYS A 802 -52.32 24.06 7.40
C CYS A 802 -51.61 23.22 8.49
N MET A 803 -52.17 22.03 8.81
CA MET A 803 -51.81 21.10 9.91
C MET A 803 -50.40 20.50 9.83
N ASP A 804 -49.85 20.31 8.63
CA ASP A 804 -48.69 19.44 8.42
C ASP A 804 -47.39 19.95 9.06
N GLN A 805 -47.43 21.13 9.68
CA GLN A 805 -46.31 21.73 10.39
C GLN A 805 -46.77 22.72 11.49
N ILE A 806 -47.49 22.22 12.50
CA ILE A 806 -47.85 22.93 13.76
C ILE A 806 -46.66 23.73 14.31
N GLU A 807 -45.47 23.15 14.22
CA GLU A 807 -44.19 23.69 14.67
C GLU A 807 -43.83 25.03 14.01
N SER A 808 -43.96 25.17 12.68
CA SER A 808 -43.63 26.44 12.03
C SER A 808 -44.74 27.48 12.14
N CYS A 809 -45.97 27.09 12.49
CA CYS A 809 -46.99 28.04 12.95
C CYS A 809 -46.58 28.63 14.31
N VAL A 810 -46.15 27.79 15.25
CA VAL A 810 -45.63 28.26 16.56
C VAL A 810 -44.39 29.14 16.39
N CYS A 811 -43.42 28.78 15.53
CA CYS A 811 -42.25 29.62 15.24
C CYS A 811 -42.63 31.00 14.65
N PHE A 812 -43.50 31.03 13.64
CA PHE A 812 -44.02 32.27 13.04
C PHE A 812 -44.69 33.20 14.07
N LEU A 813 -45.37 32.60 15.04
CA LEU A 813 -46.04 33.31 16.12
C LEU A 813 -45.04 33.89 17.12
N ILE A 814 -44.00 33.14 17.48
CA ILE A 814 -42.88 33.64 18.29
C ILE A 814 -42.23 34.84 17.58
N GLU A 815 -41.94 34.73 16.29
CA GLU A 815 -41.32 35.81 15.51
C GLU A 815 -42.18 37.07 15.44
N THR A 816 -43.49 36.91 15.26
CA THR A 816 -44.42 38.05 15.21
C THR A 816 -44.53 38.72 16.59
N ILE A 817 -44.54 37.92 17.66
CA ILE A 817 -44.51 38.41 19.03
C ILE A 817 -43.21 39.18 19.30
N LEU A 818 -42.06 38.62 18.92
CA LEU A 818 -40.75 39.26 19.11
C LEU A 818 -40.59 40.52 18.25
N GLY A 819 -41.08 40.52 17.01
CA GLY A 819 -41.05 41.69 16.12
C GLY A 819 -41.87 42.88 16.65
N THR A 820 -42.90 42.64 17.47
CA THR A 820 -43.65 43.74 18.12
C THR A 820 -42.94 44.33 19.35
N VAL A 821 -41.90 43.67 19.87
CA VAL A 821 -41.12 44.09 21.04
C VAL A 821 -39.70 44.43 20.57
N LYS A 822 -39.42 45.73 20.29
CA LYS A 822 -38.14 46.29 19.76
C LYS A 822 -36.90 45.36 19.79
N PRO A 823 -36.06 45.31 18.73
CA PRO A 823 -35.20 44.17 18.37
C PRO A 823 -34.00 43.85 19.29
N ARG A 824 -33.84 44.53 20.43
CA ARG A 824 -32.58 44.51 21.20
C ARG A 824 -32.57 43.62 22.44
N ARG A 825 -33.60 42.81 22.72
CA ARG A 825 -33.65 42.07 23.98
C ARG A 825 -34.13 40.63 23.82
N ASP A 826 -33.30 39.73 24.33
CA ASP A 826 -33.45 38.27 24.46
C ASP A 826 -34.85 37.85 24.94
N ILE A 827 -35.34 36.70 24.49
CA ILE A 827 -36.54 36.02 25.03
C ILE A 827 -36.45 35.94 26.57
N ARG A 828 -35.25 35.75 27.11
CA ARG A 828 -34.98 35.79 28.56
C ARG A 828 -35.40 37.11 29.21
N TYR A 829 -35.25 38.25 28.53
CA TYR A 829 -35.67 39.56 29.04
C TYR A 829 -37.19 39.71 29.11
N ILE A 830 -37.92 39.20 28.11
CA ILE A 830 -39.39 39.18 28.10
C ILE A 830 -39.88 38.30 29.24
N LEU A 831 -39.30 37.11 29.39
CA LEU A 831 -39.61 36.18 30.48
C LEU A 831 -39.26 36.78 31.84
N ASP A 832 -38.11 37.45 32.00
CA ASP A 832 -37.68 38.05 33.28
C ASP A 832 -38.54 39.25 33.74
N ILE A 833 -39.17 39.97 32.81
CA ILE A 833 -40.15 41.01 33.15
C ILE A 833 -41.50 40.40 33.55
N LEU A 834 -41.83 39.24 33.00
CA LEU A 834 -43.01 38.48 33.39
C LEU A 834 -42.83 37.78 34.75
N LYS A 835 -41.59 37.48 35.16
CA LYS A 835 -41.21 36.78 36.42
C LYS A 835 -41.36 37.57 37.73
N ARG A 836 -41.14 38.91 37.77
CA ARG A 836 -40.98 39.63 39.06
C ARG A 836 -42.22 40.44 39.47
N PRO A 837 -42.76 40.30 40.70
CA PRO A 837 -43.98 40.99 41.15
C PRO A 837 -43.83 42.49 41.47
N ASP A 838 -42.61 43.05 41.44
CA ASP A 838 -42.34 44.43 41.91
C ASP A 838 -43.19 45.50 41.20
N SER A 839 -43.77 46.42 41.98
CA SER A 839 -44.72 47.45 41.54
C SER A 839 -44.17 48.39 40.45
N VAL A 840 -42.86 48.69 40.45
CA VAL A 840 -42.21 49.53 39.42
C VAL A 840 -42.05 48.78 38.07
N LYS A 841 -42.17 47.45 38.07
CA LYS A 841 -42.15 46.61 36.85
C LYS A 841 -43.53 46.17 36.37
N GLN A 842 -44.60 46.31 37.16
CA GLN A 842 -45.99 46.08 36.70
C GLN A 842 -46.34 46.95 35.49
N GLN A 843 -45.91 48.21 35.46
CA GLN A 843 -46.14 49.10 34.33
C GLN A 843 -45.40 48.63 33.06
N ARG A 844 -44.18 48.08 33.20
CA ARG A 844 -43.41 47.50 32.08
C ARG A 844 -43.99 46.15 31.61
N ARG A 845 -44.44 45.31 32.55
CA ARG A 845 -45.15 44.05 32.29
C ARG A 845 -46.44 44.31 31.51
N PHE A 846 -47.20 45.31 31.93
CA PHE A 846 -48.40 45.76 31.22
C PHE A 846 -48.07 46.28 29.82
N VAL A 847 -47.02 47.09 29.65
CA VAL A 847 -46.62 47.61 28.33
C VAL A 847 -46.16 46.50 27.37
N ILE A 848 -45.39 45.52 27.83
CA ILE A 848 -44.92 44.39 27.00
C ILE A 848 -46.06 43.42 26.72
N GLY A 849 -46.82 43.01 27.73
CA GLY A 849 -48.01 42.17 27.55
C GLY A 849 -48.99 42.80 26.57
N ARG A 850 -49.18 44.13 26.62
CA ARG A 850 -50.03 44.87 25.67
C ARG A 850 -49.47 44.91 24.26
N LYS A 851 -48.16 44.74 24.04
CA LYS A 851 -47.55 44.62 22.70
C LYS A 851 -47.70 43.22 22.15
N ILE A 852 -47.43 42.20 22.97
CA ILE A 852 -47.62 40.78 22.62
C ILE A 852 -49.09 40.50 22.29
N ALA A 853 -50.01 40.93 23.15
CA ALA A 853 -51.45 40.80 22.92
C ALA A 853 -51.89 41.52 21.63
N ARG A 854 -51.28 42.67 21.31
CA ARG A 854 -51.51 43.35 20.02
C ARG A 854 -50.97 42.58 18.82
N GLY A 855 -49.82 41.91 18.95
CA GLY A 855 -49.26 41.04 17.92
C GLY A 855 -50.16 39.84 17.64
N ILE A 856 -50.55 39.12 18.70
CA ILE A 856 -51.45 37.96 18.58
C ILE A 856 -52.81 38.38 18.00
N ARG A 857 -53.34 39.53 18.44
CA ARG A 857 -54.56 40.12 17.88
C ARG A 857 -54.45 40.33 16.37
N ARG A 858 -53.39 40.96 15.90
CA ARG A 858 -53.19 41.24 14.47
C ARG A 858 -53.14 39.96 13.65
N ILE A 859 -52.55 38.90 14.20
CA ILE A 859 -52.49 37.59 13.52
C ILE A 859 -53.89 37.00 13.38
N PHE A 860 -54.69 36.96 14.45
CA PHE A 860 -56.07 36.46 14.35
C PHE A 860 -56.94 37.34 13.48
N GLU A 861 -56.73 38.66 13.50
CA GLU A 861 -57.39 39.56 12.55
C GLU A 861 -56.97 39.29 11.10
N LEU A 862 -55.83 38.62 10.84
CA LEU A 862 -55.38 38.19 9.50
C LEU A 862 -55.92 36.81 9.08
N LEU A 863 -56.32 35.93 10.00
CA LEU A 863 -56.87 34.60 9.70
C LEU A 863 -58.35 34.57 9.32
N GLY A 864 -58.77 33.54 8.58
CA GLY A 864 -60.17 33.24 8.35
C GLY A 864 -60.88 32.87 9.66
N LYS A 865 -62.20 33.12 9.75
CA LYS A 865 -62.97 32.77 10.96
C LYS A 865 -62.92 31.27 11.25
N ASP A 866 -62.95 30.45 10.21
CA ASP A 866 -62.89 28.98 10.33
C ASP A 866 -61.51 28.50 10.79
N ASP A 867 -60.43 29.16 10.36
CA ASP A 867 -59.06 28.83 10.82
C ASP A 867 -58.90 29.14 12.29
N ILE A 868 -59.49 30.25 12.75
CA ILE A 868 -59.52 30.60 14.17
C ILE A 868 -60.40 29.62 14.95
N ALA A 869 -61.53 29.17 14.38
CA ALA A 869 -62.40 28.16 14.96
C ALA A 869 -61.67 26.82 15.15
N LEU A 870 -60.97 26.34 14.11
CA LEU A 870 -60.13 25.15 14.18
C LEU A 870 -58.98 25.33 15.18
N LEU A 871 -58.29 26.47 15.14
CA LEU A 871 -57.21 26.78 16.07
C LEU A 871 -57.71 26.81 17.53
N SER A 872 -58.94 27.30 17.77
CA SER A 872 -59.56 27.29 19.09
C SER A 872 -59.83 25.88 19.60
N GLN A 873 -59.94 24.89 18.71
CA GLN A 873 -60.07 23.47 19.04
C GLN A 873 -58.71 22.76 19.13
N GLY A 874 -57.60 23.47 18.90
CA GLY A 874 -56.27 22.87 18.80
C GLY A 874 -56.07 22.06 17.52
N ARG A 875 -56.76 22.44 16.45
CA ARG A 875 -56.68 21.84 15.11
C ARG A 875 -56.24 22.88 14.09
N PHE A 876 -55.67 22.46 12.97
CA PHE A 876 -55.65 23.27 11.74
C PHE A 876 -56.40 22.52 10.64
N ARG A 877 -56.60 23.17 9.49
CA ARG A 877 -57.08 22.50 8.29
C ARG A 877 -56.04 21.50 7.81
N THR A 878 -56.48 20.37 7.29
CA THR A 878 -55.60 19.52 6.48
C THR A 878 -55.32 20.21 5.15
N PHE A 879 -54.26 19.79 4.45
CA PHE A 879 -53.93 20.35 3.14
C PHE A 879 -55.10 20.25 2.14
N GLU A 880 -55.87 19.17 2.20
CA GLU A 880 -57.03 18.90 1.36
C GLU A 880 -58.21 19.85 1.62
N GLU A 881 -58.23 20.49 2.79
CA GLU A 881 -59.27 21.43 3.24
C GLU A 881 -58.85 22.90 3.05
N GLU A 882 -57.66 23.16 2.50
CA GLU A 882 -57.09 24.50 2.39
C GLU A 882 -57.74 25.32 1.26
N PRO A 883 -58.40 26.44 1.56
CA PRO A 883 -59.07 27.26 0.57
C PRO A 883 -58.04 28.09 -0.23
N ARG A 884 -58.41 28.52 -1.44
CA ARG A 884 -57.58 29.44 -2.24
C ARG A 884 -57.34 30.72 -1.43
N ALA A 885 -56.08 31.04 -1.13
CA ALA A 885 -55.71 32.21 -0.34
C ALA A 885 -54.94 33.25 -1.16
N LEU A 886 -55.17 34.54 -0.87
CA LEU A 886 -54.43 35.63 -1.53
C LEU A 886 -52.96 35.71 -1.05
N PHE A 887 -52.67 35.30 0.19
CA PHE A 887 -51.32 35.25 0.78
C PHE A 887 -51.11 33.93 1.55
N CYS A 888 -49.91 33.33 1.45
CA CYS A 888 -49.54 32.07 2.12
C CYS A 888 -48.32 32.20 3.07
N ARG A 889 -48.20 31.20 3.97
CA ARG A 889 -47.36 31.05 5.17
C ARG A 889 -45.87 31.43 5.07
N GLN A 890 -45.17 31.18 3.98
CA GLN A 890 -43.69 31.21 3.94
C GLN A 890 -43.06 32.60 3.72
N TRP A 891 -43.84 33.67 3.80
CA TRP A 891 -43.36 35.04 3.54
C TRP A 891 -42.65 35.72 4.72
N MET A 892 -43.02 35.43 5.98
CA MET A 892 -42.73 36.37 7.08
C MET A 892 -41.45 36.10 7.85
N SER A 893 -40.99 34.86 7.82
CA SER A 893 -39.89 34.38 8.63
C SER A 893 -38.56 34.87 8.06
N THR A 894 -38.36 34.66 6.77
CA THR A 894 -37.10 34.92 6.07
C THR A 894 -36.91 36.39 5.67
N LEU A 895 -37.99 37.11 5.31
CA LEU A 895 -37.87 38.48 4.79
C LEU A 895 -37.61 39.53 5.89
N GLY A 896 -38.14 39.33 7.10
CA GLY A 896 -37.90 40.20 8.24
C GLY A 896 -36.45 40.10 8.74
N CYS A 897 -35.90 38.88 8.75
CA CYS A 897 -34.54 38.59 9.20
C CYS A 897 -33.47 39.06 8.18
N LEU A 898 -33.71 38.85 6.88
CA LEU A 898 -32.77 39.24 5.81
C LEU A 898 -32.72 40.77 5.57
N LYS A 899 -33.80 41.51 5.85
CA LYS A 899 -33.85 42.97 5.69
C LYS A 899 -33.23 43.75 6.85
N GLU A 900 -33.23 43.22 8.08
CA GLU A 900 -32.61 43.90 9.22
C GLU A 900 -31.08 43.71 9.30
N ILE A 901 -30.54 42.55 8.88
CA ILE A 901 -29.22 42.08 9.36
C ILE A 901 -28.11 42.07 8.27
N GLY A 902 -28.43 42.34 7.00
CA GLY A 902 -27.40 42.43 5.95
C GLY A 902 -26.39 43.57 6.18
N LYS A 903 -25.08 43.27 6.14
CA LYS A 903 -24.03 44.29 5.96
C LYS A 903 -24.37 45.18 4.76
N LYS A 904 -23.97 46.45 4.81
CA LYS A 904 -24.40 47.53 3.89
C LYS A 904 -24.31 47.16 2.40
N GLU A 905 -23.39 46.27 2.04
CA GLU A 905 -23.13 45.80 0.67
C GLU A 905 -24.15 44.76 0.16
N TYR A 906 -24.68 43.87 1.02
CA TYR A 906 -25.66 42.85 0.62
C TYR A 906 -27.12 43.32 0.73
N ARG A 907 -27.37 44.45 1.40
CA ARG A 907 -28.68 45.11 1.46
C ARG A 907 -29.26 45.48 0.08
N ASN A 908 -28.39 45.72 -0.91
CA ASN A 908 -28.82 46.06 -2.27
C ASN A 908 -29.12 44.81 -3.12
N TYR A 909 -28.49 43.67 -2.83
CA TYR A 909 -28.74 42.42 -3.54
C TYR A 909 -30.10 41.79 -3.14
N PHE A 910 -30.45 41.80 -1.84
CA PHE A 910 -31.78 41.33 -1.40
C PHE A 910 -32.94 42.27 -1.77
N ARG A 911 -32.63 43.45 -2.31
CA ARG A 911 -33.62 44.40 -2.87
C ARG A 911 -33.96 44.08 -4.33
N THR A 912 -33.14 43.34 -5.06
CA THR A 912 -33.26 43.16 -6.52
C THR A 912 -33.81 41.79 -6.94
N LEU A 913 -34.39 41.03 -6.02
CA LEU A 913 -34.89 39.68 -6.32
C LEU A 913 -36.30 39.73 -6.91
N GLU A 914 -36.46 39.15 -8.09
CA GLU A 914 -37.75 39.02 -8.76
C GLU A 914 -38.46 37.68 -8.44
N PRO A 915 -39.80 37.64 -8.44
CA PRO A 915 -40.57 36.57 -7.82
C PRO A 915 -41.34 35.76 -8.86
N PHE A 916 -40.72 34.71 -9.38
CA PHE A 916 -41.42 33.64 -10.10
C PHE A 916 -40.70 32.32 -9.80
N GLU A 917 -41.42 31.22 -9.56
CA GLU A 917 -41.03 29.78 -9.57
C GLU A 917 -42.06 28.95 -8.81
N LEU A 918 -42.98 28.26 -9.51
CA LEU A 918 -43.43 26.93 -9.08
C LEU A 918 -43.99 26.10 -10.25
N PRO A 919 -43.74 24.78 -10.29
CA PRO A 919 -44.47 23.86 -11.14
C PRO A 919 -45.81 23.44 -10.50
N ILE A 920 -46.83 23.30 -11.34
CA ILE A 920 -48.14 22.72 -11.01
C ILE A 920 -48.03 21.21 -11.25
N GLY A 921 -48.35 20.39 -10.24
CA GLY A 921 -48.45 18.93 -10.41
C GLY A 921 -49.55 18.54 -11.40
N LYS A 922 -49.47 17.36 -12.02
CA LYS A 922 -50.46 16.88 -13.01
C LYS A 922 -51.92 16.81 -12.50
N SER A 923 -52.15 16.95 -11.19
CA SER A 923 -53.47 16.97 -10.54
C SER A 923 -53.89 18.35 -9.99
N GLU A 924 -53.22 19.45 -10.36
CA GLU A 924 -53.45 20.80 -9.81
C GLU A 924 -53.23 20.96 -8.29
N SER A 925 -52.80 19.93 -7.57
CA SER A 925 -52.44 19.96 -6.15
C SER A 925 -50.93 20.08 -5.94
N ALA A 926 -50.50 20.94 -5.00
CA ALA A 926 -49.11 21.04 -4.57
C ALA A 926 -48.68 19.78 -3.80
N LEU A 927 -47.45 19.33 -4.01
CA LEU A 927 -46.91 18.14 -3.35
C LEU A 927 -46.22 18.48 -2.02
N PRO A 928 -46.42 17.67 -0.96
CA PRO A 928 -45.81 17.91 0.34
C PRO A 928 -44.33 17.49 0.32
N VAL A 929 -43.44 18.38 0.77
CA VAL A 929 -42.01 18.05 0.93
C VAL A 929 -41.53 18.54 2.30
N SER A 930 -41.34 17.63 3.25
CA SER A 930 -40.74 17.91 4.56
C SER A 930 -39.98 16.69 5.12
N GLY A 931 -38.76 16.93 5.64
CA GLY A 931 -37.92 15.99 6.40
C GLY A 931 -36.49 15.87 5.84
N THR A 932 -35.45 16.17 6.64
CA THR A 932 -34.01 15.98 6.32
C THR A 932 -33.59 14.55 6.66
N TRP A 933 -32.81 13.89 5.80
CA TRP A 933 -32.43 12.47 5.96
C TRP A 933 -30.92 12.36 5.89
N TYR A 934 -30.32 11.58 6.79
CA TYR A 934 -28.89 11.30 6.81
C TYR A 934 -28.65 9.88 6.34
N LEU A 935 -27.68 9.62 5.48
CA LEU A 935 -27.29 8.25 5.13
C LEU A 935 -26.09 7.87 6.00
N GLY A 936 -26.37 7.18 7.11
CA GLY A 936 -25.32 6.67 7.99
C GLY A 936 -24.84 5.29 7.53
N ILE A 937 -23.52 5.10 7.39
CA ILE A 937 -22.90 3.77 7.31
C ILE A 937 -22.52 3.35 8.73
N LEU A 938 -22.96 2.17 9.17
CA LEU A 938 -22.63 1.65 10.49
C LEU A 938 -21.19 1.10 10.53
N LYS A 939 -20.46 1.34 11.63
CA LYS A 939 -19.06 0.89 11.78
C LYS A 939 -18.92 -0.63 11.79
N GLY A 940 -17.81 -1.13 11.23
CA GLY A 940 -17.45 -2.56 11.22
C GLY A 940 -17.64 -3.27 9.86
N SER A 941 -17.92 -2.51 8.81
CA SER A 941 -18.13 -3.00 7.44
C SER A 941 -16.87 -2.89 6.58
N ILE A 942 -16.54 -3.93 5.81
CA ILE A 942 -15.47 -3.88 4.77
C ILE A 942 -15.95 -3.10 3.51
N ALA A 943 -17.24 -2.82 3.40
CA ALA A 943 -17.92 -2.38 2.19
C ALA A 943 -18.21 -0.86 2.10
N VAL A 944 -17.46 -0.06 2.86
CA VAL A 944 -17.67 1.39 2.98
C VAL A 944 -17.46 2.11 1.64
N LYS A 945 -16.45 1.71 0.84
CA LYS A 945 -16.16 2.30 -0.49
C LYS A 945 -17.37 2.18 -1.43
N THR A 946 -18.04 1.03 -1.45
CA THR A 946 -19.28 0.82 -2.20
C THR A 946 -20.44 1.65 -1.66
N GLY A 947 -20.58 1.72 -0.32
CA GLY A 947 -21.59 2.55 0.32
C GLY A 947 -21.46 4.03 -0.06
N VAL A 948 -20.23 4.53 -0.13
CA VAL A 948 -19.90 5.90 -0.58
C VAL A 948 -20.30 6.11 -2.04
N GLU A 949 -20.03 5.16 -2.94
CA GLU A 949 -20.40 5.29 -4.35
C GLU A 949 -21.93 5.25 -4.55
N LEU A 950 -22.65 4.41 -3.79
CA LEU A 950 -24.11 4.42 -3.73
C LEU A 950 -24.65 5.79 -3.29
N ILE A 951 -24.07 6.37 -2.24
CA ILE A 951 -24.43 7.72 -1.77
C ILE A 951 -24.17 8.77 -2.86
N LYS A 952 -23.05 8.69 -3.59
CA LYS A 952 -22.79 9.59 -4.73
C LYS A 952 -23.86 9.48 -5.81
N GLN A 953 -24.35 8.27 -6.12
CA GLN A 953 -25.44 8.10 -7.08
C GLN A 953 -26.76 8.74 -6.60
N PHE A 954 -27.13 8.54 -5.32
CA PHE A 954 -28.29 9.20 -4.68
C PHE A 954 -28.14 10.73 -4.56
N THR A 955 -26.93 11.24 -4.74
CA THR A 955 -26.62 12.66 -4.71
C THR A 955 -26.08 13.13 -6.06
N SER A 956 -26.32 12.40 -7.15
CA SER A 956 -25.78 12.74 -8.47
C SER A 956 -26.53 13.90 -9.13
N ILE A 957 -25.92 14.50 -10.15
CA ILE A 957 -26.54 15.59 -10.91
C ILE A 957 -27.85 15.16 -11.56
N THR A 958 -27.84 13.97 -12.16
CA THR A 958 -29.01 13.36 -12.79
C THR A 958 -30.13 13.11 -11.77
N ASP A 959 -29.80 12.82 -10.52
CA ASP A 959 -30.79 12.63 -9.47
C ASP A 959 -31.43 13.94 -9.00
N GLU A 960 -30.66 15.02 -8.88
CA GLU A 960 -31.22 16.36 -8.59
C GLU A 960 -32.10 16.87 -9.75
N ILE A 961 -31.73 16.62 -11.01
CA ILE A 961 -32.57 16.95 -12.18
C ILE A 961 -33.87 16.14 -12.16
N TYR A 962 -33.78 14.83 -11.89
CA TYR A 962 -34.99 13.99 -11.78
C TYR A 962 -35.93 14.51 -10.68
N LYS A 963 -35.39 14.84 -9.50
CA LYS A 963 -36.16 15.41 -8.38
C LYS A 963 -36.83 16.73 -8.76
N LEU A 964 -36.13 17.57 -9.53
CA LEU A 964 -36.65 18.83 -10.05
C LEU A 964 -37.79 18.59 -11.06
N ASP A 965 -37.58 17.71 -12.05
CA ASP A 965 -38.56 17.38 -13.10
C ASP A 965 -39.86 16.77 -12.53
N HIS A 966 -39.76 16.11 -11.38
CA HIS A 966 -40.88 15.42 -10.71
C HIS A 966 -41.39 16.15 -9.46
N CYS A 967 -40.95 17.39 -9.23
CA CYS A 967 -41.43 18.24 -8.11
C CYS A 967 -41.20 17.64 -6.71
N ILE A 968 -40.15 16.83 -6.54
CA ILE A 968 -39.79 16.18 -5.26
C ILE A 968 -38.93 17.14 -4.38
N GLY A 969 -38.41 18.22 -4.97
CA GLY A 969 -37.68 19.31 -4.32
C GLY A 969 -36.78 20.09 -5.30
N MET A 970 -36.23 21.25 -4.88
CA MET A 970 -35.29 22.06 -5.69
C MET A 970 -33.86 21.46 -5.75
N PRO A 971 -32.94 21.95 -6.60
CA PRO A 971 -31.51 21.61 -6.49
C PRO A 971 -30.88 22.35 -5.30
N VAL A 972 -29.89 21.77 -4.63
CA VAL A 972 -29.23 22.40 -3.46
C VAL A 972 -27.82 22.91 -3.77
N ARG A 973 -27.27 22.53 -4.92
CA ARG A 973 -25.87 22.80 -5.28
C ARG A 973 -25.72 23.99 -6.22
N LYS A 974 -24.77 24.87 -5.89
CA LYS A 974 -24.46 26.10 -6.64
C LYS A 974 -24.18 25.86 -8.14
N ARG A 975 -23.43 24.79 -8.46
CA ARG A 975 -23.03 24.45 -9.85
C ARG A 975 -24.19 24.27 -10.83
N PHE A 976 -25.39 23.89 -10.38
CA PHE A 976 -26.57 23.77 -11.25
C PHE A 976 -27.07 25.12 -11.72
N TYR A 977 -27.05 26.11 -10.83
CA TYR A 977 -27.44 27.48 -11.13
C TYR A 977 -26.40 28.21 -12.00
N ASP A 978 -25.15 27.72 -11.99
CA ASP A 978 -24.04 28.26 -12.79
C ASP A 978 -23.92 27.61 -14.18
N SER A 979 -24.35 26.35 -14.34
CA SER A 979 -24.16 25.54 -15.57
C SER A 979 -25.01 25.91 -16.79
N GLY A 980 -25.87 26.93 -16.71
CA GLY A 980 -26.66 27.40 -17.86
C GLY A 980 -27.72 26.40 -18.39
N LEU A 981 -27.87 25.23 -17.76
CA LEU A 981 -29.07 24.41 -17.92
C LEU A 981 -30.26 25.29 -17.53
N GLY A 982 -31.17 25.51 -18.47
CA GLY A 982 -32.29 26.45 -18.36
C GLY A 982 -33.34 26.09 -17.31
N ALA A 983 -32.94 25.78 -16.08
CA ALA A 983 -33.78 26.00 -14.92
C ALA A 983 -34.05 27.51 -14.89
N VAL A 984 -35.29 27.87 -15.19
CA VAL A 984 -35.72 29.22 -15.55
C VAL A 984 -35.48 30.24 -14.43
N PHE A 985 -35.00 29.85 -13.24
CA PHE A 985 -34.82 30.81 -12.18
C PHE A 985 -33.70 30.55 -11.17
N ARG A 986 -33.15 31.67 -10.70
CA ARG A 986 -32.08 31.77 -9.70
C ARG A 986 -32.70 31.94 -8.33
N LEU A 987 -32.55 30.96 -7.44
CA LEU A 987 -33.02 31.07 -6.06
C LEU A 987 -32.09 31.98 -5.22
N PRO A 988 -32.62 33.07 -4.61
CA PRO A 988 -31.80 34.07 -3.90
C PRO A 988 -30.99 33.62 -2.69
N TYR A 989 -31.39 32.50 -2.09
CA TYR A 989 -30.79 32.03 -0.84
C TYR A 989 -29.52 31.22 -1.10
N ALA A 990 -29.27 30.82 -2.35
CA ALA A 990 -28.14 29.98 -2.75
C ALA A 990 -26.78 30.63 -2.43
N GLU A 991 -26.61 31.92 -2.69
CA GLU A 991 -25.39 32.64 -2.32
C GLU A 991 -25.22 32.75 -0.80
N VAL A 992 -26.32 32.95 -0.05
CA VAL A 992 -26.30 33.09 1.43
C VAL A 992 -25.96 31.77 2.12
N TYR A 993 -26.50 30.66 1.64
CA TYR A 993 -26.09 29.34 2.09
C TYR A 993 -24.65 29.03 1.67
N SER A 994 -24.20 29.47 0.49
CA SER A 994 -22.78 29.38 0.11
C SER A 994 -21.87 30.24 0.98
N GLU A 995 -22.34 31.40 1.47
CA GLU A 995 -21.59 32.24 2.41
C GLU A 995 -21.50 31.60 3.80
N ILE A 996 -22.53 30.89 4.27
CA ILE A 996 -22.45 30.05 5.47
C ILE A 996 -21.41 28.95 5.25
N ALA A 997 -21.42 28.29 4.09
CA ALA A 997 -20.43 27.29 3.72
C ALA A 997 -19.00 27.87 3.61
N LYS A 998 -18.84 29.13 3.18
CA LYS A 998 -17.54 29.84 3.14
C LYS A 998 -17.04 30.20 4.55
N VAL A 999 -17.91 30.72 5.42
CA VAL A 999 -17.59 31.01 6.84
C VAL A 999 -17.29 29.72 7.60
N GLN A 1000 -17.97 28.63 7.25
CA GLN A 1000 -17.71 27.30 7.78
C GLN A 1000 -16.39 26.73 7.26
N LYS A 1001 -16.08 26.91 5.97
CA LYS A 1001 -14.79 26.53 5.36
C LYS A 1001 -13.62 27.30 5.98
N SER A 1002 -13.82 28.58 6.32
CA SER A 1002 -12.81 29.41 6.99
C SER A 1002 -12.61 28.99 8.45
N PHE A 1003 -13.69 28.77 9.22
CA PHE A 1003 -13.63 28.22 10.58
C PHE A 1003 -12.96 26.84 10.65
N LEU A 1004 -13.24 25.94 9.69
CA LEU A 1004 -12.65 24.61 9.65
C LEU A 1004 -11.17 24.62 9.22
N SER A 1005 -10.75 25.63 8.45
CA SER A 1005 -9.36 25.78 8.03
C SER A 1005 -8.45 26.24 9.18
N ASP A 1006 -8.96 27.08 10.09
CA ASP A 1006 -8.24 27.52 11.29
C ASP A 1006 -9.17 27.69 12.51
N PRO A 1007 -9.53 26.60 13.21
CA PRO A 1007 -10.39 26.66 14.39
C PRO A 1007 -9.73 27.36 15.59
N ALA A 1008 -8.43 27.67 15.52
CA ALA A 1008 -7.73 28.45 16.54
C ALA A 1008 -7.90 29.97 16.35
N ASN A 1009 -8.40 30.41 15.19
CA ASN A 1009 -8.75 31.80 14.98
C ASN A 1009 -10.01 32.14 15.79
N SER A 1010 -9.77 32.73 16.98
CA SER A 1010 -10.82 33.06 17.93
C SER A 1010 -11.82 34.04 17.34
N ASP A 1011 -11.45 34.90 16.40
CA ASP A 1011 -12.36 35.90 15.83
C ASP A 1011 -13.34 35.28 14.82
N GLU A 1012 -12.89 34.35 13.99
CA GLU A 1012 -13.80 33.61 13.10
C GLU A 1012 -14.63 32.58 13.86
N SER A 1013 -14.04 31.92 14.86
CA SER A 1013 -14.75 31.07 15.82
C SER A 1013 -15.82 31.85 16.57
N ASN A 1014 -15.47 33.03 17.12
CA ASN A 1014 -16.41 33.91 17.80
C ASN A 1014 -17.44 34.48 16.85
N ARG A 1015 -17.13 34.64 15.56
CA ARG A 1015 -18.09 35.11 14.55
C ARG A 1015 -19.06 34.00 14.11
N TYR A 1016 -18.59 32.76 13.94
CA TYR A 1016 -19.46 31.60 13.73
C TYR A 1016 -20.32 31.34 14.98
N ILE A 1017 -19.71 31.30 16.16
CA ILE A 1017 -20.39 31.18 17.46
C ILE A 1017 -21.34 32.35 17.67
N GLN A 1018 -20.99 33.59 17.34
CA GLN A 1018 -21.92 34.72 17.41
C GLN A 1018 -23.07 34.53 16.44
N VAL A 1019 -22.83 34.25 15.16
CA VAL A 1019 -23.89 34.06 14.16
C VAL A 1019 -24.85 32.93 14.54
N VAL A 1020 -24.36 31.87 15.19
CA VAL A 1020 -25.15 30.73 15.67
C VAL A 1020 -25.81 31.01 17.04
N HIS A 1021 -25.12 31.63 18.01
CA HIS A 1021 -25.62 31.85 19.39
C HIS A 1021 -26.34 33.18 19.63
N THR A 1022 -26.05 34.26 18.88
CA THR A 1022 -26.69 35.58 19.11
C THR A 1022 -28.12 35.66 18.56
N GLY A 1023 -28.61 34.61 17.90
CA GLY A 1023 -29.96 34.57 17.36
C GLY A 1023 -30.19 35.52 16.19
N GLU A 1024 -29.14 36.10 15.59
CA GLU A 1024 -29.26 36.95 14.40
C GLU A 1024 -29.75 36.20 13.15
N LYS A 1025 -29.88 34.87 13.20
CA LYS A 1025 -30.64 34.08 12.22
C LYS A 1025 -31.52 33.06 12.95
N MET A 1026 -32.73 33.47 13.34
CA MET A 1026 -33.65 32.69 14.22
C MET A 1026 -34.21 31.38 13.62
N PHE A 1027 -33.81 30.95 12.43
CA PHE A 1027 -34.45 29.83 11.72
C PHE A 1027 -33.75 28.49 11.88
N TYR A 1028 -33.30 28.19 13.08
CA TYR A 1028 -32.83 26.84 13.41
C TYR A 1028 -33.54 26.34 14.66
N ARG A 1029 -34.35 25.29 14.45
CA ARG A 1029 -35.15 24.58 15.47
C ARG A 1029 -34.34 24.23 16.73
N THR A 1030 -33.04 24.01 16.56
CA THR A 1030 -32.06 23.61 17.56
C THR A 1030 -31.54 24.73 18.47
N LEU A 1031 -31.86 26.00 18.21
CA LEU A 1031 -31.43 27.14 19.05
C LEU A 1031 -32.48 27.54 20.11
N ILE A 1032 -33.67 26.94 20.09
CA ILE A 1032 -34.68 27.15 21.12
C ILE A 1032 -34.47 26.09 22.20
N ASP A 1033 -33.77 26.46 23.28
CA ASP A 1033 -33.66 25.62 24.49
C ASP A 1033 -35.06 25.15 24.90
N ASN A 1034 -35.24 23.84 25.07
CA ASN A 1034 -36.52 23.22 25.42
C ASN A 1034 -37.64 23.46 24.39
N TYR A 1035 -37.34 23.55 23.09
CA TYR A 1035 -38.35 23.70 22.02
C TYR A 1035 -39.58 22.80 22.17
N PRO A 1036 -39.47 21.48 22.47
CA PRO A 1036 -40.65 20.62 22.65
C PRO A 1036 -41.56 21.07 23.82
N LEU A 1037 -40.97 21.63 24.89
CA LEU A 1037 -41.71 22.13 26.05
C LEU A 1037 -42.28 23.52 25.79
N GLY A 1038 -41.49 24.41 25.18
CA GLY A 1038 -41.91 25.77 24.83
C GLY A 1038 -42.99 25.80 23.74
N SER A 1039 -42.88 24.92 22.73
CA SER A 1039 -43.83 24.84 21.64
C SER A 1039 -45.22 24.40 22.12
N ALA A 1040 -45.29 23.44 23.04
CA ALA A 1040 -46.54 22.99 23.65
C ALA A 1040 -47.23 24.11 24.45
N VAL A 1041 -46.49 24.89 25.25
CA VAL A 1041 -47.06 26.01 26.02
C VAL A 1041 -47.54 27.13 25.12
N LEU A 1042 -46.75 27.47 24.10
CA LEU A 1042 -47.13 28.50 23.12
C LEU A 1042 -48.32 28.04 22.27
N TRP A 1043 -48.39 26.76 21.91
CA TRP A 1043 -49.55 26.17 21.27
C TRP A 1043 -50.80 26.29 22.14
N ARG A 1044 -50.73 25.88 23.41
CA ARG A 1044 -51.84 26.05 24.37
C ARG A 1044 -52.26 27.50 24.52
N MET A 1045 -51.30 28.41 24.59
CA MET A 1045 -51.56 29.85 24.62
C MET A 1045 -52.37 30.27 23.39
N LEU A 1046 -51.98 29.86 22.18
CA LEU A 1046 -52.67 30.20 20.95
C LEU A 1046 -54.08 29.65 20.89
N VAL A 1047 -54.27 28.38 21.27
CA VAL A 1047 -55.59 27.75 21.34
C VAL A 1047 -56.50 28.51 22.30
N ARG A 1048 -56.03 28.83 23.52
CA ARG A 1048 -56.80 29.60 24.51
C ARG A 1048 -57.10 31.02 24.01
N THR A 1049 -56.15 31.62 23.33
CA THR A 1049 -56.28 32.99 22.81
C THR A 1049 -57.29 33.03 21.64
N ALA A 1050 -57.30 31.99 20.79
CA ALA A 1050 -58.27 31.83 19.71
C ALA A 1050 -59.68 31.60 20.28
N LYS A 1051 -59.83 30.78 21.34
CA LYS A 1051 -61.11 30.60 22.05
C LYS A 1051 -61.65 31.93 22.59
N GLU A 1052 -60.83 32.72 23.27
CA GLU A 1052 -61.25 34.01 23.81
C GLU A 1052 -61.58 35.03 22.70
N PHE A 1053 -60.85 34.98 21.58
CA PHE A 1053 -61.13 35.82 20.42
C PHE A 1053 -62.50 35.55 19.83
N LEU A 1054 -62.85 34.28 19.64
CA LEU A 1054 -64.18 33.87 19.17
C LEU A 1054 -65.27 34.25 20.17
N ALA A 1055 -65.06 34.00 21.47
CA ALA A 1055 -66.02 34.33 22.52
C ALA A 1055 -66.31 35.84 22.60
N SER A 1056 -65.34 36.69 22.25
CA SER A 1056 -65.50 38.14 22.18
C SER A 1056 -66.17 38.66 20.88
N GLY A 1057 -66.64 37.76 20.01
CA GLY A 1057 -67.19 38.14 18.70
C GLY A 1057 -66.15 38.81 17.79
N GLY A 1058 -64.86 38.53 17.99
CA GLY A 1058 -63.76 39.22 17.31
C GLY A 1058 -63.53 40.67 17.75
N ASN A 1059 -64.31 41.20 18.71
CA ASN A 1059 -64.22 42.59 19.15
C ASN A 1059 -63.40 42.72 20.44
N MET A 1060 -62.08 42.93 20.29
CA MET A 1060 -61.14 42.96 21.41
C MET A 1060 -61.16 44.25 22.27
N GLY A 1061 -62.09 45.20 22.03
CA GLY A 1061 -62.09 46.53 22.67
C GLY A 1061 -62.12 46.53 24.20
N GLY A 1062 -62.80 45.56 24.82
CA GLY A 1062 -62.87 45.40 26.29
C GLY A 1062 -62.05 44.25 26.87
N GLY A 1063 -61.37 43.44 26.03
CA GLY A 1063 -60.78 42.16 26.42
C GLY A 1063 -59.26 42.15 26.62
N LEU A 1064 -58.55 43.23 26.32
CA LEU A 1064 -57.08 43.28 26.27
C LEU A 1064 -56.39 42.78 27.55
N GLU A 1065 -57.03 42.98 28.71
CA GLU A 1065 -56.55 42.52 30.01
C GLU A 1065 -56.59 40.98 30.14
N LYS A 1066 -57.61 40.33 29.58
CA LYS A 1066 -57.69 38.86 29.52
C LYS A 1066 -56.58 38.25 28.66
N TYR A 1067 -56.23 38.89 27.53
CA TYR A 1067 -55.11 38.46 26.68
C TYR A 1067 -53.76 38.63 27.38
N ILE A 1068 -53.58 39.74 28.11
CA ILE A 1068 -52.39 39.96 28.93
C ILE A 1068 -52.30 38.87 30.02
N ASN A 1069 -53.41 38.46 30.61
CA ASN A 1069 -53.48 37.37 31.58
C ASN A 1069 -53.18 36.00 30.96
N LEU A 1070 -53.64 35.72 29.73
CA LEU A 1070 -53.31 34.49 29.00
C LEU A 1070 -51.81 34.39 28.67
N VAL A 1071 -51.21 35.48 28.21
CA VAL A 1071 -49.75 35.58 27.97
C VAL A 1071 -48.97 35.42 29.27
N ALA A 1072 -49.45 36.02 30.37
CA ALA A 1072 -48.84 35.85 31.69
C ALA A 1072 -48.96 34.40 32.19
N THR A 1073 -50.09 33.72 31.92
CA THR A 1073 -50.30 32.32 32.27
C THR A 1073 -49.36 31.40 31.49
N ALA A 1074 -49.22 31.61 30.17
CA ALA A 1074 -48.28 30.86 29.35
C ALA A 1074 -46.82 31.08 29.76
N ALA A 1075 -46.46 32.29 30.17
CA ALA A 1075 -45.14 32.57 30.71
C ALA A 1075 -44.88 31.81 32.02
N ASN A 1076 -45.87 31.75 32.92
CA ASN A 1076 -45.77 30.98 34.15
C ASN A 1076 -45.69 29.47 33.89
N GLU A 1077 -46.44 28.94 32.92
CA GLU A 1077 -46.35 27.53 32.49
C GLU A 1077 -44.96 27.18 31.96
N MET A 1078 -44.38 28.04 31.09
CA MET A 1078 -43.00 27.85 30.60
C MET A 1078 -41.96 27.87 31.72
N ILE A 1079 -42.17 28.69 32.75
CA ILE A 1079 -41.28 28.74 33.93
C ILE A 1079 -41.38 27.45 34.73
N ALA A 1080 -42.59 26.98 35.03
CA ALA A 1080 -42.82 25.74 35.77
C ALA A 1080 -42.24 24.51 35.06
N LEU A 1081 -42.41 24.40 33.73
CA LEU A 1081 -41.79 23.33 32.93
C LEU A 1081 -40.25 23.38 32.98
N ARG A 1082 -39.66 24.57 32.94
CA ARG A 1082 -38.21 24.75 33.04
C ARG A 1082 -37.68 24.39 34.43
N GLU A 1083 -38.45 24.64 35.48
CA GLU A 1083 -38.12 24.29 36.87
C GLU A 1083 -38.40 22.81 37.18
N GLY A 1084 -38.88 22.02 36.21
CA GLY A 1084 -39.12 20.59 36.35
C GLY A 1084 -40.38 20.24 37.15
N ASP A 1085 -41.35 21.16 37.27
CA ASP A 1085 -42.62 20.87 37.92
C ASP A 1085 -43.42 19.86 37.08
N LYS A 1086 -43.47 18.62 37.57
CA LYS A 1086 -44.16 17.48 36.91
C LYS A 1086 -45.67 17.68 36.75
N ARG A 1087 -46.27 18.71 37.37
CA ARG A 1087 -47.71 19.00 37.29
C ARG A 1087 -48.13 19.81 36.05
N VAL A 1088 -47.19 20.52 35.40
CA VAL A 1088 -47.41 21.37 34.21
C VAL A 1088 -46.99 20.61 32.95
#